data_AF-Q1IQP3-F1
#
_entry.id   AF-Q1IQP3-F1
#
_cell.length_a   1.000
_cell.length_b   1.000
_cell.length_c   1.000
_cell.angle_alpha   90.00
_cell.angle_beta   90.00
_cell.angle_gamma   90.00
#
_symmetry.space_group_name_H-M   'P 1'
#
loop_
_entity.id
_entity.type
_entity.pdbx_description
1 polymer ?
#
loop_
_entity_poly.entity_id
_entity_poly.type
_entity_poly.pdbx_seq_one_letter_code
_entity_poly.pdbx_strand_id
1 'polypeptide(L)'
;MQPGFESEISKGPGGLTPSGHTSIRMSVQQDLRSHRRLFLRMSACLLCTTSLFAAADYTRDTVPHHPKKAQPARPAATARVALFERDDLPRATKLAQLELARAPHTIEPWFLAMEIAHASADARTELKSATEICRLAKDADPRGLIAAMRLEATGQNSEVFRDHRSQIEAVAAKDSVCSAAAIEALYTAGLQGLPNTDLRALALASGWITNWSIARVNGGSASERFEFPDARVRVPDYLPRNAKYVAQAEYLATESGTFTITGDLNATQITMDDKGVTGAVALESGVHQLRITFRPGDVTPRIRIAKSLTFDPATVATLHLPPHESAYIEAAALAATGDLASAAAKLNTADLAATQIGHLLLATRKPAAPSDPLDHARWLAGNNRYLEALDELNEYVREWPLDRDARRLLISELQRLGNNTSADRAAAEFLAVAPNARNYRRMAQNATSVDGLVPDPPFFAAYRRPAPAPLQTAGAPAVVLLQDKVAISRPDGSVSLYMHRVVQLMNDEGIQTFQTLPLPEGAQLLTSRIVNGDASLASSPQPGDEIEEEYVVNYIGDGGMAAHPEAFQFVFNTFDCPLLDARFVVLSPSVETPGYVIASGETPASRTEFRDGLRAQIWEKSTTPDTIIADPAIIRVVENENGWSTPPSVERKRNLLTIHPGPRNREA
;
A
#
# COMPACT_ATOMS: atom_id res chain seq x y z
N MET A 1 49.83 17.92 25.42
CA MET A 1 50.28 17.74 26.82
C MET A 1 49.06 17.53 27.69
N GLN A 2 48.85 16.29 28.11
CA GLN A 2 48.06 15.84 29.27
C GLN A 2 48.80 16.23 30.57
N PRO A 3 48.22 16.13 31.81
CA PRO A 3 47.35 15.08 32.37
C PRO A 3 46.09 15.63 33.10
N GLY A 4 45.08 14.91 33.61
CA GLY A 4 44.92 13.53 34.13
C GLY A 4 44.49 13.58 35.62
N PHE A 5 43.68 12.61 36.10
CA PHE A 5 43.09 12.39 37.47
C PHE A 5 41.63 12.88 37.67
N GLU A 6 40.67 12.17 38.29
CA GLU A 6 40.57 10.80 38.85
C GLU A 6 39.07 10.44 39.06
N SER A 7 38.79 9.15 39.21
CA SER A 7 37.50 8.50 39.43
C SER A 7 37.00 8.55 40.88
N GLU A 8 35.68 8.51 41.10
CA GLU A 8 35.12 8.07 42.38
C GLU A 8 33.90 7.14 42.23
N ILE A 9 34.01 5.99 42.90
CA ILE A 9 33.06 4.90 43.05
C ILE A 9 32.31 5.14 44.37
N SER A 10 30.98 4.99 44.40
CA SER A 10 30.24 4.89 45.65
C SER A 10 29.27 3.69 45.65
N LYS A 11 29.52 2.77 46.59
CA LYS A 11 28.69 1.63 46.98
C LYS A 11 27.61 2.10 47.97
N GLY A 12 26.46 1.40 47.98
CA GLY A 12 25.28 1.66 48.81
C GLY A 12 25.47 1.54 50.33
N PRO A 13 24.36 1.51 51.10
CA PRO A 13 23.86 0.21 51.53
C PRO A 13 22.32 0.12 51.67
N GLY A 14 21.85 -1.10 51.98
CA GLY A 14 20.45 -1.52 51.92
C GLY A 14 19.55 -1.15 53.10
N GLY A 15 18.31 -1.64 53.04
CA GLY A 15 17.30 -1.42 54.07
C GLY A 15 15.94 -2.06 53.78
N LEU A 16 15.77 -3.29 54.27
CA LEU A 16 14.60 -3.81 55.00
C LEU A 16 13.23 -4.04 54.31
N THR A 17 12.69 -5.19 54.70
CA THR A 17 11.41 -5.88 54.41
C THR A 17 10.15 -5.12 54.82
N PRO A 18 8.95 -5.56 54.40
CA PRO A 18 8.18 -6.48 55.26
C PRO A 18 7.42 -7.63 54.55
N SER A 19 7.19 -8.67 55.35
CA SER A 19 6.07 -9.63 55.37
C SER A 19 4.85 -9.26 54.51
N GLY A 20 4.18 -10.15 53.79
CA GLY A 20 3.83 -11.52 54.12
C GLY A 20 2.31 -11.64 54.00
N HIS A 21 1.80 -12.37 53.01
CA HIS A 21 0.45 -12.93 53.06
C HIS A 21 0.38 -14.21 52.22
N THR A 22 0.27 -15.29 52.96
CA THR A 22 -0.16 -16.62 52.55
C THR A 22 -1.59 -16.53 52.01
N SER A 23 -1.82 -16.98 50.77
CA SER A 23 -3.12 -17.55 50.42
C SER A 23 -2.90 -18.73 49.48
N ILE A 24 -3.31 -19.87 49.99
CA ILE A 24 -3.25 -21.21 49.45
C ILE A 24 -4.59 -21.49 48.74
N ARG A 25 -4.51 -22.25 47.65
CA ARG A 25 -5.53 -23.15 47.05
C ARG A 25 -6.41 -22.66 45.89
N MET A 26 -6.49 -23.60 44.93
CA MET A 26 -7.39 -23.75 43.77
C MET A 26 -7.02 -22.87 42.57
N SER A 27 -6.69 -23.41 41.39
CA SER A 27 -7.36 -24.51 40.70
C SER A 27 -6.42 -25.22 39.72
N VAL A 28 -6.27 -26.52 39.92
CA VAL A 28 -5.71 -27.49 38.97
C VAL A 28 -6.81 -27.81 37.97
N GLN A 29 -6.82 -27.19 36.79
CA GLN A 29 -7.73 -27.60 35.71
C GLN A 29 -7.33 -27.13 34.31
N GLN A 30 -6.06 -27.24 33.94
CA GLN A 30 -5.63 -26.84 32.58
C GLN A 30 -4.53 -27.71 31.93
N ASP A 31 -4.37 -28.97 32.36
CA ASP A 31 -3.29 -29.83 31.84
C ASP A 31 -3.74 -31.20 31.32
N LEU A 32 -4.83 -31.24 30.54
CA LEU A 32 -5.36 -32.49 29.95
C LEU A 32 -5.66 -32.42 28.44
N ARG A 33 -5.15 -31.41 27.72
CA ARG A 33 -5.34 -31.29 26.25
C ARG A 33 -4.06 -31.46 25.42
N SER A 34 -2.88 -31.56 26.04
CA SER A 34 -1.58 -31.70 25.37
C SER A 34 -1.15 -33.16 25.13
N HIS A 35 -1.72 -34.15 25.82
CA HIS A 35 -1.29 -35.57 25.71
C HIS A 35 -2.11 -36.45 24.74
N ARG A 36 -3.21 -35.98 24.16
CA ARG A 36 -4.02 -36.77 23.21
C ARG A 36 -3.54 -36.72 21.75
N ARG A 37 -2.66 -35.79 21.38
CA ARG A 37 -2.13 -35.68 20.00
C ARG A 37 -0.81 -36.41 19.76
N LEU A 38 -0.10 -36.81 20.83
CA LEU A 38 1.16 -37.57 20.72
C LEU A 38 0.93 -39.09 20.65
N PHE A 39 -0.16 -39.60 21.23
CA PHE A 39 -0.45 -41.05 21.25
C PHE A 39 -1.08 -41.59 19.96
N LEU A 40 -1.71 -40.74 19.13
CA LEU A 40 -2.28 -41.17 17.83
C LEU A 40 -1.25 -41.24 16.70
N ARG A 41 -0.07 -40.61 16.82
CA ARG A 41 0.99 -40.68 15.80
C ARG A 41 1.99 -41.83 16.02
N MET A 42 2.07 -42.39 17.22
CA MET A 42 2.92 -43.55 17.53
C MET A 42 2.25 -44.91 17.21
N SER A 43 0.92 -44.95 17.05
CA SER A 43 0.20 -46.21 16.76
C SER A 43 0.08 -46.54 15.26
N ALA A 44 0.45 -45.62 14.37
CA ALA A 44 0.42 -45.83 12.91
C ALA A 44 1.75 -46.31 12.31
N CYS A 45 2.85 -46.32 13.08
CA CYS A 45 4.17 -46.78 12.62
C CYS A 45 4.50 -48.24 12.99
N LEU A 46 3.59 -48.98 13.62
CA LEU A 46 3.87 -50.31 14.19
C LEU A 46 3.09 -51.47 13.55
N LEU A 47 2.46 -51.26 12.39
CA LEU A 47 1.70 -52.31 11.67
C LEU A 47 2.16 -52.55 10.21
N CYS A 48 3.32 -52.06 9.79
CA CYS A 48 3.87 -52.26 8.44
C CYS A 48 5.23 -52.97 8.39
N THR A 49 5.58 -53.82 9.37
CA THR A 49 6.91 -54.45 9.46
C THR A 49 6.92 -55.98 9.55
N THR A 50 5.95 -56.70 8.96
CA THR A 50 5.93 -58.18 8.99
C THR A 50 5.67 -58.87 7.64
N SER A 51 6.04 -58.28 6.50
CA SER A 51 5.96 -58.97 5.20
C SER A 51 7.21 -58.83 4.29
N LEU A 52 8.38 -58.50 4.85
CA LEU A 52 9.63 -58.32 4.08
C LEU A 52 10.78 -59.27 4.45
N PHE A 53 10.51 -60.40 5.11
CA PHE A 53 11.51 -61.46 5.34
C PHE A 53 10.94 -62.85 5.04
N ALA A 54 10.76 -63.14 3.74
CA ALA A 54 10.56 -64.50 3.24
C ALA A 54 10.93 -64.58 1.75
N ALA A 55 12.22 -64.40 1.43
CA ALA A 55 12.84 -64.83 0.16
C ALA A 55 14.38 -64.73 0.28
N ALA A 56 14.95 -65.46 1.23
CA ALA A 56 16.37 -65.76 1.26
C ALA A 56 16.51 -67.23 0.85
N ASP A 57 16.95 -67.43 -0.39
CA ASP A 57 17.69 -68.60 -0.92
C ASP A 57 17.43 -68.70 -2.43
N TYR A 58 17.99 -67.74 -3.18
CA TYR A 58 18.31 -67.97 -4.58
C TYR A 58 19.80 -68.21 -4.69
N THR A 59 20.13 -69.43 -5.12
CA THR A 59 21.47 -69.91 -5.41
C THR A 59 22.18 -68.96 -6.37
N ARG A 60 23.39 -68.60 -5.97
CA ARG A 60 24.30 -67.72 -6.68
C ARG A 60 24.92 -68.47 -7.86
N ASP A 61 24.15 -68.67 -8.92
CA ASP A 61 24.68 -69.14 -10.20
C ASP A 61 25.43 -67.98 -10.87
N THR A 62 26.72 -68.19 -11.09
CA THR A 62 27.60 -67.30 -11.84
C THR A 62 27.13 -67.23 -13.29
N VAL A 63 26.30 -66.22 -13.59
CA VAL A 63 25.92 -65.88 -14.97
C VAL A 63 27.20 -65.59 -15.77
N PRO A 64 27.42 -66.24 -16.93
CA PRO A 64 28.57 -66.00 -17.77
C PRO A 64 28.65 -64.52 -18.16
N HIS A 65 29.77 -63.88 -17.86
CA HIS A 65 30.11 -62.55 -18.36
C HIS A 65 30.23 -62.62 -19.89
N HIS A 66 29.14 -62.39 -20.59
CA HIS A 66 29.23 -61.93 -21.97
C HIS A 66 29.91 -60.56 -21.95
N PRO A 67 31.03 -60.36 -22.68
CA PRO A 67 31.62 -59.04 -22.84
C PRO A 67 30.59 -58.18 -23.58
N LYS A 68 29.85 -57.38 -22.80
CA LYS A 68 28.98 -56.34 -23.33
C LYS A 68 29.89 -55.46 -24.18
N LYS A 69 29.76 -55.54 -25.51
CA LYS A 69 30.35 -54.59 -26.44
C LYS A 69 30.09 -53.21 -25.85
N ALA A 70 31.15 -52.49 -25.51
CA ALA A 70 31.08 -51.18 -24.89
C ALA A 70 30.24 -50.27 -25.81
N GLN A 71 28.95 -50.16 -25.49
CA GLN A 71 28.11 -49.14 -26.06
C GLN A 71 28.77 -47.83 -25.68
N PRO A 72 29.09 -46.94 -26.65
CA PRO A 72 29.69 -45.66 -26.35
C PRO A 72 28.86 -45.01 -25.26
N ALA A 73 29.50 -44.68 -24.14
CA ALA A 73 28.83 -44.19 -22.94
C ALA A 73 27.92 -43.03 -23.37
N ARG A 74 26.60 -43.27 -23.33
CA ARG A 74 25.62 -42.26 -23.69
C ARG A 74 25.94 -41.06 -22.78
N PRO A 75 26.31 -39.89 -23.33
CA PRO A 75 26.74 -38.76 -22.52
C PRO A 75 25.71 -38.54 -21.43
N ALA A 76 26.17 -38.48 -20.17
CA ALA A 76 25.29 -38.36 -19.02
C ALA A 76 24.36 -37.16 -19.29
N ALA A 77 23.05 -37.40 -19.26
CA ALA A 77 22.09 -36.35 -19.52
C ALA A 77 22.19 -35.33 -18.37
N THR A 78 22.75 -34.16 -18.65
CA THR A 78 22.87 -33.02 -17.74
C THR A 78 21.61 -32.16 -17.82
N ALA A 79 21.39 -31.32 -16.81
CA ALA A 79 20.23 -30.42 -16.77
C ALA A 79 20.20 -29.46 -17.97
N ARG A 80 21.37 -28.91 -18.36
CA ARG A 80 21.50 -28.03 -19.53
C ARG A 80 21.04 -28.69 -20.85
N VAL A 81 21.37 -29.96 -21.06
CA VAL A 81 20.99 -30.68 -22.30
C VAL A 81 19.49 -30.97 -22.30
N ALA A 82 18.91 -31.23 -21.13
CA ALA A 82 17.46 -31.37 -21.03
C ALA A 82 16.74 -30.05 -21.32
N LEU A 83 17.27 -28.92 -20.83
CA LEU A 83 16.68 -27.59 -20.98
C LEU A 83 16.85 -27.02 -22.40
N PHE A 84 18.09 -26.80 -22.85
CA PHE A 84 18.39 -26.03 -24.06
C PHE A 84 18.40 -26.84 -25.36
N GLU A 85 18.62 -28.15 -25.28
CA GLU A 85 18.74 -29.01 -26.47
C GLU A 85 17.49 -29.87 -26.72
N ARG A 86 16.69 -30.12 -25.67
CA ARG A 86 15.54 -31.05 -25.74
C ARG A 86 14.22 -30.42 -25.33
N ASP A 87 14.22 -29.21 -24.78
CA ASP A 87 13.03 -28.53 -24.26
C ASP A 87 12.21 -29.43 -23.30
N ASP A 88 12.90 -30.27 -22.50
CA ASP A 88 12.31 -31.25 -21.57
C ASP A 88 12.36 -30.70 -20.14
N LEU A 89 11.46 -29.76 -19.84
CA LEU A 89 11.43 -29.03 -18.58
C LEU A 89 11.29 -29.93 -17.33
N PRO A 90 10.43 -30.98 -17.30
CA PRO A 90 10.35 -31.88 -16.15
C PRO A 90 11.67 -32.61 -15.86
N ARG A 91 12.36 -33.07 -16.91
CA ARG A 91 13.66 -33.72 -16.74
C ARG A 91 14.75 -32.73 -16.34
N ALA A 92 14.76 -31.54 -16.94
CA ALA A 92 15.68 -30.47 -16.60
C ALA A 92 15.56 -30.12 -15.11
N THR A 93 14.33 -29.99 -14.60
CA THR A 93 14.04 -29.72 -13.18
C THR A 93 14.72 -30.73 -12.25
N LYS A 94 14.50 -32.03 -12.49
CA LYS A 94 15.06 -33.10 -11.66
C LYS A 94 16.60 -33.10 -11.69
N LEU A 95 17.18 -32.88 -12.86
CA LEU A 95 18.63 -32.86 -13.02
C LEU A 95 19.25 -31.61 -12.39
N ALA A 96 18.63 -30.44 -12.53
CA ALA A 96 19.11 -29.19 -11.95
C ALA A 96 19.12 -29.27 -10.42
N GLN A 97 18.10 -29.86 -9.81
CA GLN A 97 18.07 -30.11 -8.36
C GLN A 97 19.24 -31.00 -7.89
N LEU A 98 19.56 -32.06 -8.65
CA LEU A 98 20.69 -32.94 -8.34
C LEU A 98 22.04 -32.23 -8.52
N GLU A 99 22.19 -31.41 -9.55
CA GLU A 99 23.40 -30.62 -9.81
C GLU A 99 23.58 -29.55 -8.71
N LEU A 100 22.49 -28.89 -8.30
CA LEU A 100 22.49 -27.90 -7.23
C LEU A 100 22.88 -28.52 -5.87
N ALA A 101 22.36 -29.72 -5.57
CA ALA A 101 22.74 -30.44 -4.36
C ALA A 101 24.23 -30.84 -4.35
N ARG A 102 24.83 -31.07 -5.52
CA ARG A 102 26.25 -31.44 -5.65
C ARG A 102 27.18 -30.23 -5.58
N ALA A 103 26.77 -29.07 -6.12
CA ALA A 103 27.63 -27.91 -6.27
C ALA A 103 26.92 -26.58 -5.93
N PRO A 104 26.44 -26.39 -4.69
CA PRO A 104 25.62 -25.23 -4.29
C PRO A 104 26.37 -23.88 -4.31
N HIS A 105 27.70 -23.90 -4.47
CA HIS A 105 28.54 -22.70 -4.50
C HIS A 105 28.90 -22.25 -5.91
N THR A 106 28.38 -22.92 -6.94
CA THR A 106 28.64 -22.61 -8.35
C THR A 106 27.44 -21.92 -8.97
N ILE A 107 27.66 -20.93 -9.83
CA ILE A 107 26.59 -20.12 -10.46
C ILE A 107 25.72 -20.98 -11.38
N GLU A 108 26.33 -21.93 -12.07
CA GLU A 108 25.69 -22.70 -13.15
C GLU A 108 24.43 -23.48 -12.73
N PRO A 109 24.43 -24.31 -11.67
CA PRO A 109 23.21 -24.98 -11.22
C PRO A 109 22.13 -24.00 -10.72
N TRP A 110 22.52 -22.85 -10.15
CA TRP A 110 21.56 -21.82 -9.77
C TRP A 110 20.94 -21.15 -11.00
N PHE A 111 21.72 -20.87 -12.04
CA PHE A 111 21.22 -20.31 -13.30
C PHE A 111 20.21 -21.25 -13.98
N LEU A 112 20.54 -22.54 -14.06
CA LEU A 112 19.61 -23.54 -14.59
C LEU A 112 18.34 -23.63 -13.73
N ALA A 113 18.46 -23.64 -12.41
CA ALA A 113 17.31 -23.66 -11.50
C ALA A 113 16.43 -22.42 -11.65
N MET A 114 17.02 -21.24 -11.84
CA MET A 114 16.31 -19.98 -12.06
C MET A 114 15.49 -20.00 -13.35
N GLU A 115 16.10 -20.34 -14.49
CA GLU A 115 15.37 -20.34 -15.78
C GLU A 115 14.32 -21.45 -15.86
N ILE A 116 14.57 -22.61 -15.24
CA ILE A 116 13.54 -23.65 -15.11
C ILE A 116 12.38 -23.18 -14.23
N ALA A 117 12.69 -22.55 -13.09
CA ALA A 117 11.67 -22.03 -12.18
C ALA A 117 10.82 -20.96 -12.87
N HIS A 118 11.46 -20.03 -13.58
CA HIS A 118 10.79 -19.04 -14.41
C HIS A 118 9.87 -19.71 -15.44
N ALA A 119 10.37 -20.73 -16.15
CA ALA A 119 9.59 -21.45 -17.15
C ALA A 119 8.39 -22.23 -16.59
N SER A 120 8.46 -22.62 -15.33
CA SER A 120 7.40 -23.34 -14.60
C SER A 120 6.54 -22.45 -13.70
N ALA A 121 6.76 -21.14 -13.72
CA ALA A 121 6.13 -20.16 -12.81
C ALA A 121 6.33 -20.48 -11.31
N ASP A 122 7.46 -21.08 -10.92
CA ASP A 122 7.86 -21.28 -9.53
C ASP A 122 8.60 -20.04 -8.99
N ALA A 123 7.82 -19.04 -8.56
CA ALA A 123 8.35 -17.76 -8.06
C ALA A 123 9.31 -17.92 -6.87
N ARG A 124 9.12 -18.96 -6.03
CA ARG A 124 9.97 -19.18 -4.85
C ARG A 124 11.36 -19.64 -5.26
N THR A 125 11.44 -20.61 -6.17
CA THR A 125 12.74 -21.09 -6.66
C THR A 125 13.42 -20.05 -7.54
N GLU A 126 12.66 -19.31 -8.36
CA GLU A 126 13.18 -18.24 -9.21
C GLU A 126 13.85 -17.13 -8.37
N LEU A 127 13.12 -16.54 -7.42
CA LEU A 127 13.62 -15.46 -6.57
C LEU A 127 14.85 -15.88 -5.77
N LYS A 128 14.81 -17.08 -5.17
CA LYS A 128 15.94 -17.64 -4.42
C LYS A 128 17.17 -17.80 -5.31
N SER A 129 16.99 -18.37 -6.50
CA SER A 129 18.09 -18.65 -7.42
C SER A 129 18.68 -17.35 -7.98
N ALA A 130 17.84 -16.38 -8.35
CA ALA A 130 18.27 -15.05 -8.78
C ALA A 130 19.12 -14.35 -7.70
N THR A 131 18.67 -14.39 -6.44
CA THR A 131 19.40 -13.81 -5.30
C THR A 131 20.76 -14.48 -5.08
N GLU A 132 20.83 -15.81 -5.19
CA GLU A 132 22.10 -16.55 -5.05
C GLU A 132 23.05 -16.30 -6.23
N ILE A 133 22.55 -16.21 -7.47
CA ILE A 133 23.38 -15.82 -8.62
C ILE A 133 23.93 -14.42 -8.40
N CYS A 134 23.11 -13.46 -7.98
CA CYS A 134 23.55 -12.10 -7.67
C CYS A 134 24.60 -12.04 -6.56
N ARG A 135 24.58 -13.00 -5.62
CA ARG A 135 25.60 -13.12 -4.56
C ARG A 135 26.92 -13.72 -5.05
N LEU A 136 26.87 -14.62 -6.03
CA LEU A 136 28.00 -15.41 -6.52
C LEU A 136 28.64 -14.83 -7.79
N ALA A 137 27.88 -14.11 -8.60
CA ALA A 137 28.32 -13.54 -9.87
C ALA A 137 29.43 -12.52 -9.66
N LYS A 138 30.40 -12.55 -10.57
CA LYS A 138 31.38 -11.48 -10.74
C LYS A 138 30.80 -10.44 -11.69
N ASP A 139 31.30 -9.20 -11.65
CA ASP A 139 30.73 -8.07 -12.41
C ASP A 139 30.63 -8.31 -13.92
N ALA A 140 31.49 -9.17 -14.49
CA ALA A 140 31.50 -9.50 -15.91
C ALA A 140 30.71 -10.77 -16.29
N ASP A 141 30.09 -11.49 -15.34
CA ASP A 141 29.32 -12.69 -15.65
C ASP A 141 27.91 -12.30 -16.15
N PRO A 142 27.55 -12.60 -17.42
CA PRO A 142 26.25 -12.20 -17.99
C PRO A 142 25.05 -12.82 -17.26
N ARG A 143 25.25 -13.92 -16.52
CA ARG A 143 24.18 -14.52 -15.71
C ARG A 143 23.79 -13.64 -14.52
N GLY A 144 24.70 -12.81 -14.03
CA GLY A 144 24.41 -11.79 -13.01
C GLY A 144 23.42 -10.75 -13.54
N LEU A 145 23.60 -10.29 -14.78
CA LEU A 145 22.69 -9.35 -15.44
C LEU A 145 21.29 -9.97 -15.64
N ILE A 146 21.23 -11.22 -16.07
CA ILE A 146 19.95 -11.94 -16.24
C ILE A 146 19.26 -12.12 -14.88
N ALA A 147 19.99 -12.50 -13.84
CA ALA A 147 19.46 -12.61 -12.48
C ALA A 147 18.97 -11.27 -11.93
N ALA A 148 19.65 -10.16 -12.22
CA ALA A 148 19.19 -8.82 -11.87
C ALA A 148 17.82 -8.51 -12.51
N MET A 149 17.66 -8.80 -13.80
CA MET A 149 16.38 -8.63 -14.51
C MET A 149 15.26 -9.47 -13.88
N ARG A 150 15.53 -10.73 -13.51
CA ARG A 150 14.54 -11.59 -12.82
C ARG A 150 14.20 -11.04 -11.43
N LEU A 151 15.20 -10.61 -10.67
CA LEU A 151 15.02 -10.06 -9.33
C LEU A 151 14.12 -8.81 -9.36
N GLU A 152 14.36 -7.89 -10.29
CA GLU A 152 13.52 -6.69 -10.50
C GLU A 152 12.06 -7.06 -10.81
N ALA A 153 11.85 -8.06 -11.69
CA ALA A 153 10.49 -8.52 -12.06
C ALA A 153 9.73 -9.17 -10.89
N THR A 154 10.44 -9.71 -9.90
CA THR A 154 9.84 -10.39 -8.73
C THR A 154 9.54 -9.47 -7.55
N GLY A 155 9.67 -8.15 -7.69
CA GLY A 155 9.47 -7.13 -6.64
C GLY A 155 8.06 -6.98 -6.05
N GLN A 156 7.19 -7.99 -6.15
CA GLN A 156 5.86 -7.96 -5.55
C GLN A 156 5.91 -8.34 -4.07
N ASN A 157 5.14 -7.67 -3.21
CA ASN A 157 5.02 -7.92 -1.77
C ASN A 157 4.24 -9.21 -1.44
N SER A 158 4.76 -10.33 -1.93
CA SER A 158 4.27 -11.68 -1.67
C SER A 158 4.90 -12.28 -0.41
N GLU A 159 4.29 -13.34 0.13
CA GLU A 159 4.90 -14.14 1.21
C GLU A 159 6.30 -14.64 0.83
N VAL A 160 6.47 -15.09 -0.41
CA VAL A 160 7.75 -15.57 -0.97
C VAL A 160 8.82 -14.47 -0.94
N PHE A 161 8.45 -13.23 -1.30
CA PHE A 161 9.36 -12.09 -1.25
C PHE A 161 9.75 -11.75 0.18
N ARG A 162 8.79 -11.71 1.11
CA ARG A 162 9.04 -11.47 2.53
C ARG A 162 9.98 -12.51 3.14
N ASP A 163 9.81 -13.78 2.79
CA ASP A 163 10.69 -14.88 3.21
C ASP A 163 12.17 -14.67 2.80
N HIS A 164 12.41 -13.98 1.68
CA HIS A 164 13.75 -13.74 1.13
C HIS A 164 14.25 -12.30 1.35
N ARG A 165 13.46 -11.43 1.98
CA ARG A 165 13.74 -10.00 2.11
C ARG A 165 15.16 -9.70 2.61
N SER A 166 15.61 -10.36 3.68
CA SER A 166 16.94 -10.09 4.26
C SER A 166 18.08 -10.42 3.31
N GLN A 167 17.89 -11.40 2.41
CA GLN A 167 18.88 -11.76 1.40
C GLN A 167 18.90 -10.73 0.26
N ILE A 168 17.73 -10.22 -0.13
CA ILE A 168 17.59 -9.15 -1.13
C ILE A 168 18.23 -7.85 -0.61
N GLU A 169 17.98 -7.49 0.66
CA GLU A 169 18.64 -6.35 1.33
C GLU A 169 20.16 -6.51 1.34
N ALA A 170 20.67 -7.74 1.54
CA ALA A 170 22.10 -8.01 1.48
C ALA A 170 22.69 -7.92 0.06
N VAL A 171 21.90 -8.16 -1.00
CA VAL A 171 22.31 -7.92 -2.39
C VAL A 171 22.28 -6.42 -2.70
N ALA A 172 21.24 -5.71 -2.26
CA ALA A 172 21.09 -4.26 -2.41
C ALA A 172 22.22 -3.46 -1.73
N ALA A 173 22.75 -3.95 -0.61
CA ALA A 173 23.84 -3.29 0.11
C ALA A 173 25.23 -3.47 -0.53
N LYS A 174 25.38 -4.34 -1.55
CA LYS A 174 26.66 -4.60 -2.21
C LYS A 174 26.84 -3.72 -3.44
N ASP A 175 28.09 -3.44 -3.78
CA ASP A 175 28.46 -2.91 -5.09
C ASP A 175 28.54 -4.08 -6.08
N SER A 176 27.46 -4.31 -6.84
CA SER A 176 27.34 -5.39 -7.81
C SER A 176 26.33 -5.03 -8.91
N VAL A 177 26.39 -5.72 -10.05
CA VAL A 177 25.42 -5.55 -11.15
C VAL A 177 23.96 -5.75 -10.73
N CYS A 178 23.71 -6.51 -9.65
CA CYS A 178 22.36 -6.76 -9.13
C CYS A 178 21.87 -5.74 -8.11
N SER A 179 22.74 -4.85 -7.61
CA SER A 179 22.40 -3.95 -6.51
C SER A 179 21.20 -3.06 -6.84
N ALA A 180 21.24 -2.38 -7.99
CA ALA A 180 20.16 -1.51 -8.45
C ALA A 180 18.83 -2.28 -8.64
N ALA A 181 18.89 -3.51 -9.15
CA ALA A 181 17.71 -4.35 -9.31
C ALA A 181 17.11 -4.82 -7.97
N ALA A 182 17.95 -5.13 -6.99
CA ALA A 182 17.51 -5.50 -5.65
C ALA A 182 16.86 -4.31 -4.92
N ILE A 183 17.43 -3.11 -5.04
CA ILE A 183 16.83 -1.87 -4.51
C ILE A 183 15.48 -1.61 -5.17
N GLU A 184 15.36 -1.79 -6.48
CA GLU A 184 14.10 -1.62 -7.20
C GLU A 184 13.04 -2.64 -6.81
N ALA A 185 13.43 -3.90 -6.60
CA ALA A 185 12.54 -4.94 -6.13
C ALA A 185 12.00 -4.61 -4.72
N LEU A 186 12.86 -4.13 -3.81
CA LEU A 186 12.47 -3.67 -2.47
C LEU A 186 11.55 -2.44 -2.55
N TYR A 187 11.84 -1.49 -3.43
CA TYR A 187 11.01 -0.30 -3.62
C TYR A 187 9.61 -0.68 -4.11
N THR A 188 9.53 -1.52 -5.13
CA THR A 188 8.26 -2.01 -5.69
C THR A 188 7.43 -2.75 -4.63
N ALA A 189 8.06 -3.59 -3.83
CA ALA A 189 7.38 -4.28 -2.73
C ALA A 189 6.94 -3.29 -1.63
N GLY A 190 7.76 -2.26 -1.36
CA GLY A 190 7.43 -1.15 -0.47
C GLY A 190 6.15 -0.44 -0.88
N LEU A 191 5.98 -0.14 -2.17
CA LEU A 191 4.77 0.50 -2.69
C LEU A 191 3.52 -0.35 -2.49
N GLN A 192 3.69 -1.67 -2.37
CA GLN A 192 2.65 -2.64 -2.06
C GLN A 192 2.53 -2.93 -0.55
N GLY A 193 3.07 -2.06 0.31
CA GLY A 193 2.92 -2.16 1.76
C GLY A 193 3.88 -3.14 2.44
N LEU A 194 5.08 -3.36 1.90
CA LEU A 194 6.13 -4.09 2.63
C LEU A 194 6.46 -3.32 3.92
N PRO A 195 6.26 -3.89 5.12
CA PRO A 195 6.41 -3.17 6.38
C PRO A 195 7.87 -2.74 6.62
N ASN A 196 8.15 -1.76 7.48
CA ASN A 196 9.51 -1.31 7.81
C ASN A 196 10.36 -0.95 6.58
N THR A 197 9.76 -0.28 5.60
CA THR A 197 10.41 0.10 4.35
C THR A 197 10.48 1.61 4.27
N ASP A 198 11.69 2.17 4.18
CA ASP A 198 11.85 3.60 3.88
C ASP A 198 11.71 3.80 2.37
N LEU A 199 10.46 4.03 1.94
CA LEU A 199 10.12 4.23 0.53
C LEU A 199 10.93 5.36 -0.11
N ARG A 200 11.17 6.44 0.62
CA ARG A 200 11.90 7.60 0.11
C ARG A 200 13.35 7.23 -0.18
N ALA A 201 14.02 6.57 0.77
CA ALA A 201 15.41 6.15 0.60
C ALA A 201 15.57 5.17 -0.58
N LEU A 202 14.66 4.20 -0.69
CA LEU A 202 14.68 3.23 -1.79
C LEU A 202 14.37 3.88 -3.14
N ALA A 203 13.39 4.78 -3.21
CA ALA A 203 13.08 5.52 -4.43
C ALA A 203 14.32 6.26 -4.97
N LEU A 204 15.00 7.02 -4.10
CA LEU A 204 16.20 7.76 -4.46
C LEU A 204 17.34 6.83 -4.91
N ALA A 205 17.57 5.73 -4.18
CA ALA A 205 18.62 4.76 -4.50
C ALA A 205 18.33 3.99 -5.81
N SER A 206 17.06 3.77 -6.15
CA SER A 206 16.61 3.20 -7.42
C SER A 206 16.66 4.17 -8.61
N GLY A 207 16.90 5.46 -8.35
CA GLY A 207 16.88 6.52 -9.37
C GLY A 207 15.48 7.06 -9.68
N TRP A 208 14.48 6.82 -8.83
CA TRP A 208 13.17 7.46 -8.95
C TRP A 208 13.22 8.91 -8.48
N ILE A 209 12.55 9.78 -9.23
CA ILE A 209 12.49 11.21 -8.93
C ILE A 209 11.30 11.47 -8.00
N THR A 210 11.59 11.80 -6.74
CA THR A 210 10.56 12.05 -5.72
C THR A 210 10.30 13.54 -5.49
N ASN A 211 11.27 14.41 -5.74
CA ASN A 211 11.18 15.85 -5.49
C ASN A 211 10.88 16.61 -6.78
N TRP A 212 9.80 17.37 -6.78
CA TRP A 212 9.32 18.09 -7.96
C TRP A 212 8.94 19.54 -7.62
N SER A 213 9.18 20.44 -8.56
CA SER A 213 8.71 21.82 -8.55
C SER A 213 7.71 21.96 -9.68
N ILE A 214 6.43 22.20 -9.37
CA ILE A 214 5.32 22.17 -10.32
C ILE A 214 4.76 23.58 -10.53
N ALA A 215 4.61 23.95 -11.80
CA ALA A 215 3.97 25.20 -12.22
C ALA A 215 2.98 24.97 -13.35
N ARG A 216 1.95 25.82 -13.43
CA ARG A 216 0.96 25.78 -14.52
C ARG A 216 1.54 26.41 -15.79
N VAL A 217 1.35 25.77 -16.94
CA VAL A 217 1.73 26.34 -18.24
C VAL A 217 0.87 27.58 -18.52
N ASN A 218 1.53 28.71 -18.84
CA ASN A 218 0.92 30.02 -19.18
C ASN A 218 0.10 30.70 -18.07
N GLY A 219 0.13 30.18 -16.83
CA GLY A 219 -0.71 30.69 -15.74
C GLY A 219 -0.13 31.84 -14.91
N GLY A 220 1.15 32.19 -15.12
CA GLY A 220 1.87 33.14 -14.25
C GLY A 220 1.98 32.69 -12.78
N SER A 221 1.51 31.49 -12.43
CA SER A 221 1.52 30.95 -11.08
C SER A 221 2.97 30.67 -10.65
N ALA A 222 3.29 31.00 -9.40
CA ALA A 222 4.55 30.61 -8.80
C ALA A 222 4.70 29.08 -8.81
N SER A 223 5.93 28.61 -8.95
CA SER A 223 6.22 27.17 -8.86
C SER A 223 6.14 26.73 -7.41
N GLU A 224 5.42 25.64 -7.15
CA GLU A 224 5.26 25.04 -5.82
C GLU A 224 6.08 23.75 -5.73
N ARG A 225 6.67 23.46 -4.56
CA ARG A 225 7.50 22.27 -4.36
C ARG A 225 6.68 21.15 -3.72
N PHE A 226 6.84 19.95 -4.26
CA PHE A 226 6.16 18.74 -3.82
C PHE A 226 7.17 17.61 -3.70
N GLU A 227 6.92 16.73 -2.72
CA GLU A 227 7.63 15.48 -2.57
C GLU A 227 6.64 14.33 -2.65
N PHE A 228 6.90 13.36 -3.53
CA PHE A 228 6.10 12.17 -3.73
C PHE A 228 6.97 10.94 -3.43
N PRO A 229 6.87 10.34 -2.23
CA PRO A 229 7.64 9.15 -1.87
C PRO A 229 7.37 7.94 -2.79
N ASP A 230 6.21 7.88 -3.43
CA ASP A 230 5.85 6.87 -4.45
C ASP A 230 6.33 7.24 -5.86
N ALA A 231 7.03 8.37 -5.99
CA ALA A 231 7.47 9.02 -7.23
C ALA A 231 6.33 9.34 -8.22
N ARG A 232 5.05 9.18 -7.84
CA ARG A 232 3.91 9.50 -8.71
C ARG A 232 3.62 10.99 -8.58
N VAL A 233 3.84 11.74 -9.65
CA VAL A 233 3.55 13.18 -9.65
C VAL A 233 2.04 13.39 -9.63
N ARG A 234 1.51 13.84 -8.50
CA ARG A 234 0.08 14.18 -8.32
C ARG A 234 -0.07 15.69 -8.18
N VAL A 235 -0.98 16.24 -8.97
CA VAL A 235 -1.34 17.66 -8.85
C VAL A 235 -2.41 17.79 -7.75
N PRO A 236 -2.22 18.66 -6.75
CA PRO A 236 -3.21 18.90 -5.70
C PRO A 236 -4.62 19.21 -6.22
N ASP A 237 -5.64 18.85 -5.45
CA ASP A 237 -7.04 18.96 -5.89
C ASP A 237 -7.52 20.41 -6.11
N TYR A 238 -6.87 21.40 -5.51
CA TYR A 238 -7.17 22.82 -5.76
C TYR A 238 -6.69 23.30 -7.14
N LEU A 239 -5.86 22.52 -7.82
CA LEU A 239 -5.34 22.84 -9.15
C LEU A 239 -6.20 22.16 -10.25
N PRO A 240 -6.54 22.88 -11.33
CA PRO A 240 -7.43 22.37 -12.37
C PRO A 240 -6.81 21.21 -13.16
N ARG A 241 -7.41 20.01 -13.05
CA ARG A 241 -6.91 18.77 -13.70
C ARG A 241 -6.86 18.80 -15.23
N ASN A 242 -7.61 19.70 -15.88
CA ASN A 242 -7.62 19.86 -17.34
C ASN A 242 -6.53 20.82 -17.86
N ALA A 243 -5.76 21.46 -16.97
CA ALA A 243 -4.66 22.32 -17.36
C ALA A 243 -3.38 21.50 -17.67
N LYS A 244 -2.47 22.10 -18.44
CA LYS A 244 -1.12 21.59 -18.63
C LYS A 244 -0.21 22.11 -17.51
N TYR A 245 0.64 21.22 -17.01
CA TYR A 245 1.62 21.53 -15.97
C TYR A 245 3.03 21.22 -16.45
N VAL A 246 3.98 21.99 -15.95
CA VAL A 246 5.41 21.73 -16.07
C VAL A 246 5.90 21.36 -14.68
N ALA A 247 6.49 20.17 -14.53
CA ALA A 247 7.19 19.77 -13.33
C ALA A 247 8.69 19.72 -13.62
N GLN A 248 9.48 20.26 -12.71
CA GLN A 248 10.94 20.33 -12.79
C GLN A 248 11.55 19.61 -11.60
N ALA A 249 12.65 18.91 -11.82
CA ALA A 249 13.41 18.21 -10.80
C ALA A 249 14.91 18.26 -11.12
N GLU A 250 15.72 18.10 -10.10
CA GLU A 250 17.17 17.96 -10.24
C GLU A 250 17.55 16.48 -10.15
N TYR A 251 18.39 16.02 -11.06
CA TYR A 251 18.96 14.69 -11.04
C TYR A 251 20.48 14.78 -10.91
N LEU A 252 21.06 14.11 -9.91
CA LEU A 252 22.51 14.06 -9.71
C LEU A 252 23.07 12.78 -10.33
N ALA A 253 23.74 12.92 -11.48
CA ALA A 253 24.54 11.84 -12.05
C ALA A 253 25.88 11.77 -11.29
N THR A 254 26.11 10.70 -10.54
CA THR A 254 27.35 10.52 -9.75
C THR A 254 28.57 10.24 -10.63
N GLU A 255 28.36 9.82 -11.87
CA GLU A 255 29.38 9.47 -12.85
C GLU A 255 28.88 9.75 -14.27
N SER A 256 29.80 10.01 -15.20
CA SER A 256 29.46 10.15 -16.62
C SER A 256 29.09 8.79 -17.21
N GLY A 257 28.06 8.74 -18.06
CA GLY A 257 27.63 7.51 -18.69
C GLY A 257 26.30 7.61 -19.44
N THR A 258 25.82 6.48 -19.94
CA THR A 258 24.50 6.38 -20.56
C THR A 258 23.49 5.99 -19.49
N PHE A 259 22.43 6.77 -19.33
CA PHE A 259 21.32 6.54 -18.40
C PHE A 259 20.05 6.22 -19.19
N THR A 260 19.25 5.29 -18.70
CA THR A 260 17.94 4.97 -19.26
C THR A 260 16.87 5.69 -18.45
N ILE A 261 16.03 6.45 -19.14
CA ILE A 261 14.83 7.07 -18.58
C ILE A 261 13.67 6.09 -18.79
N THR A 262 13.03 5.68 -17.70
CA THR A 262 11.89 4.75 -17.69
C THR A 262 10.72 5.29 -16.87
N GLY A 263 9.54 4.69 -17.02
CA GLY A 263 8.32 5.06 -16.31
C GLY A 263 7.15 5.42 -17.22
N ASP A 264 6.26 6.30 -16.75
CA ASP A 264 5.03 6.70 -17.47
C ASP A 264 5.33 7.81 -18.50
N LEU A 265 6.06 7.44 -19.54
CA LEU A 265 6.54 8.38 -20.55
C LEU A 265 5.46 8.74 -21.58
N ASN A 266 4.40 7.93 -21.68
CA ASN A 266 3.30 8.15 -22.62
C ASN A 266 2.54 9.44 -22.25
N ALA A 267 2.30 10.30 -23.25
CA ALA A 267 1.69 11.63 -23.08
C ALA A 267 2.49 12.64 -22.23
N THR A 268 3.73 12.31 -21.83
CA THR A 268 4.62 13.19 -21.09
C THR A 268 5.76 13.66 -22.00
N GLN A 269 5.89 14.97 -22.21
CA GLN A 269 7.06 15.52 -22.89
C GLN A 269 8.20 15.67 -21.88
N ILE A 270 9.33 15.02 -22.14
CA ILE A 270 10.48 15.00 -21.23
C ILE A 270 11.65 15.73 -21.88
N THR A 271 12.27 16.63 -21.12
CA THR A 271 13.52 17.28 -21.50
C THR A 271 14.54 17.15 -20.37
N MET A 272 15.79 16.88 -20.73
CA MET A 272 16.95 16.92 -19.84
C MET A 272 17.89 18.01 -20.31
N ASP A 273 18.22 18.97 -19.44
CA ASP A 273 19.03 20.15 -19.79
C ASP A 273 18.52 20.85 -21.06
N ASP A 274 17.21 21.07 -21.11
CA ASP A 274 16.45 21.65 -22.23
C ASP A 274 16.50 20.87 -23.57
N LYS A 275 17.06 19.66 -23.58
CA LYS A 275 17.05 18.75 -24.74
C LYS A 275 15.95 17.72 -24.59
N GLY A 276 15.13 17.54 -25.63
CA GLY A 276 14.14 16.45 -25.67
C GLY A 276 14.81 15.09 -25.57
N VAL A 277 14.31 14.23 -24.69
CA VAL A 277 14.88 12.90 -24.45
C VAL A 277 13.78 11.83 -24.44
N THR A 278 14.09 10.68 -25.03
CA THR A 278 13.24 9.48 -25.03
C THR A 278 14.14 8.26 -24.89
N GLY A 279 14.00 7.50 -23.80
CA GLY A 279 14.81 6.31 -23.53
C GLY A 279 16.20 6.64 -23.00
N ALA A 280 17.25 6.24 -23.71
CA ALA A 280 18.64 6.39 -23.27
C ALA A 280 19.19 7.81 -23.51
N VAL A 281 19.93 8.36 -22.54
CA VAL A 281 20.56 9.68 -22.59
C VAL A 281 22.01 9.58 -22.06
N ALA A 282 22.95 10.24 -22.74
CA ALA A 282 24.30 10.40 -22.21
C ALA A 282 24.35 11.61 -21.27
N LEU A 283 24.78 11.40 -20.03
CA LEU A 283 24.94 12.43 -19.02
C LEU A 283 26.39 12.46 -18.55
N GLU A 284 26.88 13.66 -18.25
CA GLU A 284 28.16 13.84 -17.55
C GLU A 284 27.96 13.68 -16.04
N SER A 285 29.01 13.52 -15.26
CA SER A 285 28.88 13.61 -13.80
C SER A 285 28.47 15.02 -13.40
N GLY A 286 27.40 15.16 -12.61
CA GLY A 286 26.90 16.46 -12.16
C GLY A 286 25.39 16.53 -11.97
N VAL A 287 24.90 17.74 -11.71
CA VAL A 287 23.47 18.03 -11.57
C VAL A 287 22.88 18.34 -12.94
N HIS A 288 21.80 17.65 -13.29
CA HIS A 288 21.03 17.81 -14.51
C HIS A 288 19.60 18.25 -14.21
N GLN A 289 19.05 19.09 -15.07
CA GLN A 289 17.70 19.62 -14.92
C GLN A 289 16.72 18.77 -15.73
N LEU A 290 15.90 18.00 -15.02
CA LEU A 290 14.79 17.26 -15.60
C LEU A 290 13.55 18.15 -15.64
N ARG A 291 12.91 18.23 -16.80
CA ARG A 291 11.61 18.90 -16.94
C ARG A 291 10.65 17.99 -17.68
N ILE A 292 9.46 17.84 -17.11
CA ILE A 292 8.35 17.12 -17.73
C ILE A 292 7.16 18.06 -17.95
N THR A 293 6.44 17.86 -19.05
CA THR A 293 5.15 18.53 -19.31
C THR A 293 4.07 17.48 -19.44
N PHE A 294 3.01 17.61 -18.64
CA PHE A 294 1.93 16.62 -18.57
C PHE A 294 0.58 17.27 -18.27
N ARG A 295 -0.49 16.46 -18.37
CA ARG A 295 -1.86 16.79 -17.97
C ARG A 295 -2.32 15.79 -16.92
N PRO A 296 -2.74 16.22 -15.72
CA PRO A 296 -3.13 15.32 -14.63
C PRO A 296 -4.32 14.42 -14.97
N GLY A 297 -5.22 14.88 -15.87
CA GLY A 297 -6.32 14.06 -16.36
C GLY A 297 -5.91 12.95 -17.33
N ASP A 298 -4.71 13.04 -17.92
CA ASP A 298 -4.23 12.09 -18.93
C ASP A 298 -3.28 11.05 -18.30
N VAL A 299 -2.41 11.48 -17.37
CA VAL A 299 -1.39 10.62 -16.74
C VAL A 299 -0.93 11.21 -15.39
N THR A 300 -0.53 10.34 -14.45
CA THR A 300 0.22 10.69 -13.23
C THR A 300 1.65 10.20 -13.37
N PRO A 301 2.55 11.01 -13.97
CA PRO A 301 3.81 10.49 -14.45
C PRO A 301 4.70 10.06 -13.28
N ARG A 302 5.34 8.90 -13.42
CA ARG A 302 6.41 8.41 -12.57
C ARG A 302 7.67 8.28 -13.40
N ILE A 303 8.76 8.93 -13.02
CA ILE A 303 10.01 8.97 -13.80
C ILE A 303 11.17 8.35 -13.00
N ARG A 304 11.87 7.40 -13.62
CA ARG A 304 13.11 6.81 -13.12
C ARG A 304 14.24 7.09 -14.10
N ILE A 305 15.39 7.46 -13.56
CA ILE A 305 16.65 7.63 -14.29
C ILE A 305 17.66 6.70 -13.65
N ALA A 306 18.08 5.67 -14.37
CA ALA A 306 19.06 4.70 -13.88
C ALA A 306 20.19 4.54 -14.90
N LYS A 307 21.39 4.18 -14.44
CA LYS A 307 22.50 3.88 -15.34
C LYS A 307 22.10 2.72 -16.25
N SER A 308 22.35 2.86 -17.55
CA SER A 308 22.03 1.83 -18.52
C SER A 308 22.98 0.66 -18.32
N LEU A 309 22.42 -0.54 -18.21
CA LEU A 309 23.21 -1.75 -18.15
C LEU A 309 23.82 -1.99 -19.54
N THR A 310 25.12 -2.25 -19.57
CA THR A 310 25.83 -2.61 -20.79
C THR A 310 26.13 -4.11 -20.78
N PHE A 311 26.10 -4.72 -21.96
CA PHE A 311 26.43 -6.11 -22.13
C PHE A 311 27.44 -6.25 -23.26
N ASP A 312 28.54 -6.94 -22.99
CA ASP A 312 29.54 -7.31 -23.99
C ASP A 312 29.36 -8.81 -24.35
N PRO A 313 28.91 -9.14 -25.57
CA PRO A 313 28.77 -10.51 -26.03
C PRO A 313 30.05 -11.35 -25.92
N ALA A 314 31.24 -10.73 -25.95
CA ALA A 314 32.50 -11.45 -25.81
C ALA A 314 32.64 -12.15 -24.45
N THR A 315 31.97 -11.65 -23.41
CA THR A 315 31.97 -12.27 -22.08
C THR A 315 31.35 -13.68 -22.10
N VAL A 316 30.33 -13.92 -22.93
CA VAL A 316 29.69 -15.24 -23.07
C VAL A 316 30.67 -16.27 -23.63
N ALA A 317 31.51 -15.87 -24.59
CA ALA A 317 32.50 -16.75 -25.20
C ALA A 317 33.53 -17.29 -24.19
N THR A 318 33.78 -16.55 -23.10
CA THR A 318 34.71 -16.98 -22.03
C THR A 318 34.15 -18.10 -21.15
N LEU A 319 32.84 -18.36 -21.20
CA LEU A 319 32.18 -19.36 -20.36
C LEU A 319 32.27 -20.79 -20.94
N HIS A 320 32.79 -20.97 -22.16
CA HIS A 320 32.95 -22.28 -22.83
C HIS A 320 31.66 -23.12 -22.85
N LEU A 321 30.52 -22.49 -23.14
CA LEU A 321 29.20 -23.11 -23.10
C LEU A 321 28.83 -23.81 -24.41
N PRO A 322 27.90 -24.79 -24.36
CA PRO A 322 27.26 -25.33 -25.55
C PRO A 322 26.59 -24.24 -26.42
N PRO A 323 26.47 -24.42 -27.74
CA PRO A 323 25.96 -23.39 -28.65
C PRO A 323 24.58 -22.83 -28.28
N HIS A 324 23.60 -23.68 -27.95
CA HIS A 324 22.26 -23.23 -27.58
C HIS A 324 22.24 -22.46 -26.25
N GLU A 325 22.96 -22.97 -25.24
CA GLU A 325 23.08 -22.29 -23.94
C GLU A 325 23.75 -20.92 -24.10
N SER A 326 24.83 -20.84 -24.89
CA SER A 326 25.50 -19.58 -25.22
C SER A 326 24.57 -18.60 -25.94
N ALA A 327 23.82 -19.07 -26.94
CA ALA A 327 22.89 -18.22 -27.69
C ALA A 327 21.75 -17.71 -26.81
N TYR A 328 21.23 -18.55 -25.90
CA TYR A 328 20.22 -18.17 -24.93
C TYR A 328 20.72 -17.09 -23.97
N ILE A 329 21.89 -17.29 -23.35
CA ILE A 329 22.46 -16.31 -22.40
C ILE A 329 22.71 -14.97 -23.09
N GLU A 330 23.25 -14.97 -24.31
CA GLU A 330 23.45 -13.74 -25.07
C GLU A 330 22.11 -13.03 -25.37
N ALA A 331 21.09 -13.77 -25.78
CA ALA A 331 19.75 -13.23 -25.99
C ALA A 331 19.13 -12.67 -24.70
N ALA A 332 19.28 -13.38 -23.58
CA ALA A 332 18.73 -12.96 -22.28
C ALA A 332 19.44 -11.71 -21.74
N ALA A 333 20.76 -11.63 -21.91
CA ALA A 333 21.53 -10.45 -21.55
C ALA A 333 21.16 -9.23 -22.42
N LEU A 334 20.98 -9.42 -23.74
CA LEU A 334 20.45 -8.37 -24.64
C LEU A 334 19.04 -7.92 -24.23
N ALA A 335 18.17 -8.85 -23.84
CA ALA A 335 16.84 -8.52 -23.36
C ALA A 335 16.88 -7.71 -22.05
N ALA A 336 17.80 -8.04 -21.14
CA ALA A 336 18.01 -7.34 -19.88
C ALA A 336 18.52 -5.89 -20.07
N THR A 337 19.35 -5.62 -21.09
CA THR A 337 19.75 -4.26 -21.47
C THR A 337 18.68 -3.53 -22.29
N GLY A 338 17.65 -4.26 -22.73
CA GLY A 338 16.49 -3.74 -23.43
C GLY A 338 16.54 -3.80 -24.95
N ASP A 339 17.56 -4.43 -25.52
CA ASP A 339 17.66 -4.70 -26.96
C ASP A 339 16.90 -5.99 -27.34
N LEU A 340 15.56 -5.91 -27.28
CA LEU A 340 14.67 -7.03 -27.58
C LEU A 340 14.75 -7.48 -29.05
N ALA A 341 15.05 -6.56 -29.96
CA ALA A 341 15.16 -6.88 -31.38
C ALA A 341 16.36 -7.80 -31.63
N SER A 342 17.53 -7.46 -31.08
CA SER A 342 18.71 -8.32 -31.16
C SER A 342 18.53 -9.62 -30.38
N ALA A 343 17.88 -9.59 -29.21
CA ALA A 343 17.55 -10.80 -28.46
C ALA A 343 16.69 -11.79 -29.28
N ALA A 344 15.62 -11.29 -29.93
CA ALA A 344 14.77 -12.09 -30.79
C ALA A 344 15.52 -12.64 -32.02
N ALA A 345 16.34 -11.81 -32.67
CA ALA A 345 17.18 -12.26 -33.78
C ALA A 345 18.13 -13.39 -33.37
N LYS A 346 18.71 -13.30 -32.17
CA LYS A 346 19.62 -14.31 -31.62
C LYS A 346 18.90 -15.63 -31.36
N LEU A 347 17.73 -15.60 -30.70
CA LEU A 347 16.93 -16.81 -30.45
C LEU A 347 16.45 -17.47 -31.74
N ASN A 348 16.02 -16.69 -32.73
CA ASN A 348 15.60 -17.23 -34.03
C ASN A 348 16.76 -17.91 -34.77
N THR A 349 17.95 -17.31 -34.75
CA THR A 349 19.14 -17.88 -35.41
C THR A 349 19.57 -19.20 -34.78
N ALA A 350 19.35 -19.36 -33.47
CA ALA A 350 19.69 -20.56 -32.72
C ALA A 350 18.54 -21.59 -32.64
N ASP A 351 17.42 -21.38 -33.34
CA ASP A 351 16.21 -22.20 -33.27
C ASP A 351 15.65 -22.38 -31.83
N LEU A 352 15.87 -21.37 -30.98
CA LEU A 352 15.41 -21.35 -29.59
C LEU A 352 14.09 -20.58 -29.42
N ALA A 353 13.71 -19.76 -30.39
CA ALA A 353 12.49 -18.93 -30.28
C ALA A 353 11.21 -19.76 -30.11
N ALA A 354 11.18 -20.99 -30.62
CA ALA A 354 10.05 -21.91 -30.50
C ALA A 354 10.05 -22.74 -29.19
N THR A 355 11.16 -22.75 -28.45
CA THR A 355 11.25 -23.45 -27.16
C THR A 355 10.47 -22.71 -26.08
N GLN A 356 10.07 -23.42 -25.02
CA GLN A 356 9.34 -22.80 -23.91
C GLN A 356 10.11 -21.62 -23.29
N ILE A 357 11.42 -21.80 -23.06
CA ILE A 357 12.29 -20.76 -22.47
C ILE A 357 12.51 -19.56 -23.40
N GLY A 358 12.62 -19.79 -24.72
CA GLY A 358 12.79 -18.71 -25.70
C GLY A 358 11.52 -17.89 -25.86
N HIS A 359 10.36 -18.55 -25.94
CA HIS A 359 9.07 -17.89 -25.96
C HIS A 359 8.85 -17.03 -24.71
N LEU A 360 9.15 -17.55 -23.52
CA LEU A 360 9.00 -16.81 -22.27
C LEU A 360 9.95 -15.62 -22.19
N LEU A 361 11.21 -15.77 -22.60
CA LEU A 361 12.15 -14.65 -22.64
C LEU A 361 11.62 -13.50 -23.51
N LEU A 362 11.05 -13.80 -24.67
CA LEU A 362 10.45 -12.78 -25.54
C LEU A 362 9.12 -12.21 -24.99
N ALA A 363 8.38 -12.99 -24.19
CA ALA A 363 7.17 -12.54 -23.54
C ALA A 363 7.44 -11.60 -22.34
N THR A 364 8.56 -11.78 -21.64
CA THR A 364 8.87 -11.12 -20.35
C THR A 364 9.04 -9.59 -20.39
N ARG A 365 9.02 -8.96 -21.57
CA ARG A 365 9.09 -7.49 -21.69
C ARG A 365 7.96 -6.87 -22.50
N LYS A 366 6.86 -7.60 -22.71
CA LYS A 366 5.56 -6.94 -22.91
C LYS A 366 5.37 -6.05 -21.66
N PRO A 367 5.16 -4.73 -21.81
CA PRO A 367 5.23 -3.76 -20.70
C PRO A 367 4.53 -4.36 -19.50
N ALA A 368 5.27 -4.51 -18.40
CA ALA A 368 4.86 -5.27 -17.22
C ALA A 368 3.39 -4.96 -16.97
N ALA A 369 2.54 -6.00 -17.02
CA ALA A 369 1.20 -5.91 -16.49
C ALA A 369 1.35 -5.24 -15.12
N PRO A 370 0.77 -4.05 -14.91
CA PRO A 370 1.01 -3.33 -13.68
C PRO A 370 0.70 -4.20 -12.47
N SER A 371 1.50 -4.04 -11.43
CA SER A 371 1.47 -4.92 -10.25
C SER A 371 0.27 -4.68 -9.32
N ASP A 372 -0.52 -3.65 -9.62
CA ASP A 372 -1.83 -3.35 -9.02
C ASP A 372 -2.91 -3.78 -10.04
N PRO A 373 -3.90 -4.61 -9.67
CA PRO A 373 -4.99 -5.00 -10.57
C PRO A 373 -5.72 -3.80 -11.20
N LEU A 374 -5.81 -2.67 -10.49
CA LEU A 374 -6.38 -1.44 -11.07
C LEU A 374 -5.49 -0.86 -12.17
N ASP A 375 -4.17 -0.83 -11.95
CA ASP A 375 -3.24 -0.40 -12.98
C ASP A 375 -3.22 -1.42 -14.14
N HIS A 376 -3.40 -2.72 -13.87
CA HIS A 376 -3.53 -3.76 -14.89
C HIS A 376 -4.76 -3.55 -15.76
N ALA A 377 -5.91 -3.26 -15.14
CA ALA A 377 -7.11 -2.84 -15.86
C ALA A 377 -6.88 -1.59 -16.71
N ARG A 378 -6.17 -0.56 -16.19
CA ARG A 378 -5.80 0.64 -16.96
C ARG A 378 -4.93 0.30 -18.16
N TRP A 379 -3.95 -0.58 -17.97
CA TRP A 379 -3.07 -1.03 -19.05
C TRP A 379 -3.84 -1.82 -20.11
N LEU A 380 -4.72 -2.74 -19.71
CA LEU A 380 -5.60 -3.48 -20.63
C LEU A 380 -6.47 -2.52 -21.44
N ALA A 381 -7.10 -1.53 -20.78
CA ALA A 381 -7.90 -0.51 -21.43
C ALA A 381 -7.05 0.34 -22.41
N GLY A 382 -5.85 0.77 -22.01
CA GLY A 382 -4.92 1.52 -22.84
C GLY A 382 -4.43 0.77 -24.09
N ASN A 383 -4.47 -0.56 -24.06
CA ASN A 383 -4.11 -1.43 -25.18
C ASN A 383 -5.33 -1.92 -25.99
N ASN A 384 -6.48 -1.27 -25.86
CA ASN A 384 -7.75 -1.64 -26.52
C ASN A 384 -8.30 -3.03 -26.13
N ARG A 385 -7.88 -3.60 -24.99
CA ARG A 385 -8.38 -4.89 -24.47
C ARG A 385 -9.52 -4.66 -23.47
N TYR A 386 -10.55 -3.95 -23.92
CA TYR A 386 -11.60 -3.41 -23.06
C TYR A 386 -12.43 -4.47 -22.31
N LEU A 387 -12.69 -5.63 -22.94
CA LEU A 387 -13.43 -6.72 -22.29
C LEU A 387 -12.65 -7.30 -21.11
N GLU A 388 -11.35 -7.53 -21.30
CA GLU A 388 -10.48 -8.05 -20.23
C GLU A 388 -10.29 -7.01 -19.13
N ALA A 389 -10.19 -5.72 -19.48
CA ALA A 389 -10.15 -4.64 -18.51
C ALA A 389 -11.43 -4.59 -17.65
N LEU A 390 -12.61 -4.82 -18.26
CA LEU A 390 -13.87 -4.88 -17.54
C LEU A 390 -13.96 -6.08 -16.61
N ASP A 391 -13.49 -7.25 -17.04
CA ASP A 391 -13.49 -8.45 -16.19
C ASP A 391 -12.62 -8.20 -14.93
N GLU A 392 -11.42 -7.68 -15.13
CA GLU A 392 -10.50 -7.29 -14.04
C GLU A 392 -11.14 -6.24 -13.12
N LEU A 393 -11.76 -5.19 -13.68
CA LEU A 393 -12.40 -4.13 -12.89
C LEU A 393 -13.62 -4.63 -12.12
N ASN A 394 -14.40 -5.54 -12.67
CA ASN A 394 -15.55 -6.11 -11.98
C ASN A 394 -15.12 -7.00 -10.81
N GLU A 395 -14.03 -7.75 -10.96
CA GLU A 395 -13.44 -8.52 -9.86
C GLU A 395 -12.87 -7.58 -8.79
N TYR A 396 -12.06 -6.59 -9.21
CA TYR A 396 -11.45 -5.62 -8.32
C TYR A 396 -12.49 -4.78 -7.56
N VAL A 397 -13.52 -4.25 -8.22
CA VAL A 397 -14.59 -3.47 -7.55
C VAL A 397 -15.45 -4.36 -6.65
N ARG A 398 -15.51 -5.68 -6.88
CA ARG A 398 -16.21 -6.59 -5.95
C ARG A 398 -15.43 -6.79 -4.67
N GLU A 399 -14.11 -6.89 -4.76
CA GLU A 399 -13.21 -7.01 -3.61
C GLU A 399 -13.00 -5.67 -2.89
N TRP A 400 -12.93 -4.57 -3.66
CA TRP A 400 -12.69 -3.20 -3.21
C TRP A 400 -13.85 -2.27 -3.61
N PRO A 401 -15.07 -2.52 -3.08
CA PRO A 401 -16.28 -1.82 -3.52
C PRO A 401 -16.29 -0.33 -3.19
N LEU A 402 -15.30 0.21 -2.51
CA LEU A 402 -15.23 1.63 -2.18
C LEU A 402 -14.16 2.41 -2.96
N ASP A 403 -13.34 1.72 -3.78
CA ASP A 403 -12.33 2.37 -4.61
C ASP A 403 -12.99 3.23 -5.70
N ARG A 404 -12.84 4.55 -5.53
CA ARG A 404 -13.50 5.54 -6.38
C ARG A 404 -12.93 5.58 -7.78
N ASP A 405 -11.63 5.36 -7.94
CA ASP A 405 -10.98 5.44 -9.25
C ASP A 405 -11.24 4.17 -10.06
N ALA A 406 -11.27 3.01 -9.41
CA ALA A 406 -11.70 1.76 -10.04
C ALA A 406 -13.16 1.84 -10.51
N ARG A 407 -14.08 2.35 -9.68
CA ARG A 407 -15.48 2.52 -10.08
C ARG A 407 -15.66 3.52 -11.23
N ARG A 408 -14.92 4.62 -11.24
CA ARG A 408 -14.94 5.57 -12.35
C ARG A 408 -14.42 4.94 -13.64
N LEU A 409 -13.33 4.17 -13.55
CA LEU A 409 -12.77 3.46 -14.69
C LEU A 409 -13.76 2.41 -15.22
N LEU A 410 -14.40 1.63 -14.33
CA LEU A 410 -15.45 0.69 -14.68
C LEU A 410 -16.59 1.36 -15.45
N ILE A 411 -17.11 2.50 -14.96
CA ILE A 411 -18.16 3.26 -15.64
C ILE A 411 -17.69 3.72 -17.04
N SER A 412 -16.48 4.26 -17.14
CA SER A 412 -15.87 4.70 -18.41
C SER A 412 -15.77 3.57 -19.42
N GLU A 413 -15.24 2.41 -19.02
CA GLU A 413 -15.05 1.27 -19.91
C GLU A 413 -16.40 0.64 -20.33
N LEU A 414 -17.40 0.60 -19.44
CA LEU A 414 -18.76 0.16 -19.77
C LEU A 414 -19.41 1.09 -20.82
N GLN A 415 -19.25 2.41 -20.68
CA GLN A 415 -19.71 3.37 -21.69
C GLN A 415 -18.98 3.20 -23.02
N ARG A 416 -17.66 2.98 -22.99
CA ARG A 416 -16.85 2.80 -24.20
C ARG A 416 -17.28 1.57 -25.02
N LEU A 417 -17.68 0.49 -24.35
CA LEU A 417 -18.28 -0.68 -25.01
C LEU A 417 -19.75 -0.52 -25.40
N GLY A 418 -20.36 0.63 -25.13
CA GLY A 418 -21.77 0.89 -25.43
C GLY A 418 -22.75 0.20 -24.47
N ASN A 419 -22.29 -0.35 -23.34
CA ASN A 419 -23.13 -0.97 -22.32
C ASN A 419 -23.69 0.08 -21.35
N ASN A 420 -24.51 0.99 -21.90
CA ASN A 420 -25.02 2.16 -21.17
C ASN A 420 -25.85 1.78 -19.93
N THR A 421 -26.64 0.70 -20.00
CA THR A 421 -27.45 0.25 -18.86
C THR A 421 -26.58 -0.20 -17.68
N SER A 422 -25.51 -0.95 -17.95
CA SER A 422 -24.59 -1.37 -16.88
C SER A 422 -23.76 -0.19 -16.37
N ALA A 423 -23.38 0.74 -17.25
CA ALA A 423 -22.70 1.97 -16.85
C ALA A 423 -23.58 2.85 -15.95
N ASP A 424 -24.87 2.99 -16.27
CA ASP A 424 -25.84 3.74 -15.46
C ASP A 424 -26.03 3.09 -14.08
N ARG A 425 -26.08 1.75 -14.01
CA ARG A 425 -26.13 1.01 -12.74
C ARG A 425 -24.85 1.19 -11.92
N ALA A 426 -23.68 1.00 -12.53
CA ALA A 426 -22.39 1.22 -11.89
C ALA A 426 -22.24 2.67 -11.39
N ALA A 427 -22.80 3.65 -12.12
CA ALA A 427 -22.87 5.04 -11.71
C ALA A 427 -23.78 5.26 -10.49
N ALA A 428 -24.92 4.57 -10.41
CA ALA A 428 -25.78 4.60 -9.22
C ALA A 428 -25.07 4.02 -8.00
N GLU A 429 -24.42 2.87 -8.13
CA GLU A 429 -23.60 2.28 -7.07
C GLU A 429 -22.43 3.18 -6.68
N PHE A 430 -21.77 3.81 -7.66
CA PHE A 430 -20.70 4.75 -7.39
C PHE A 430 -21.18 5.97 -6.61
N LEU A 431 -22.39 6.47 -6.88
CA LEU A 431 -22.97 7.57 -6.09
C LEU A 431 -23.34 7.18 -4.67
N ALA A 432 -23.60 5.90 -4.39
CA ALA A 432 -23.77 5.44 -3.01
C ALA A 432 -22.46 5.61 -2.20
N VAL A 433 -21.31 5.42 -2.86
CA VAL A 433 -19.97 5.55 -2.27
C VAL A 433 -19.40 6.98 -2.36
N ALA A 434 -19.76 7.71 -3.41
CA ALA A 434 -19.30 9.07 -3.71
C ALA A 434 -20.47 9.98 -4.14
N PRO A 435 -21.38 10.36 -3.23
CA PRO A 435 -22.59 11.12 -3.57
C PRO A 435 -22.32 12.53 -4.13
N ASN A 436 -21.08 13.03 -3.96
CA ASN A 436 -20.59 14.29 -4.50
C ASN A 436 -20.14 14.20 -5.97
N ALA A 437 -20.12 13.02 -6.58
CA ALA A 437 -19.71 12.84 -7.98
C ALA A 437 -20.83 13.29 -8.95
N ARG A 438 -21.10 14.61 -8.98
CA ARG A 438 -22.24 15.25 -9.66
C ARG A 438 -22.41 14.81 -11.12
N ASN A 439 -21.30 14.53 -11.81
CA ASN A 439 -21.28 14.11 -13.21
C ASN A 439 -22.02 12.79 -13.46
N TYR A 440 -22.17 11.95 -12.43
CA TYR A 440 -22.81 10.62 -12.53
C TYR A 440 -24.29 10.62 -12.11
N ARG A 441 -24.83 11.73 -11.58
CA ARG A 441 -26.23 11.81 -11.10
C ARG A 441 -27.25 11.51 -12.19
N ARG A 442 -27.03 12.05 -13.39
CA ARG A 442 -27.95 11.82 -14.52
C ARG A 442 -27.95 10.35 -14.93
N MET A 443 -26.78 9.71 -14.96
CA MET A 443 -26.64 8.28 -15.26
C MET A 443 -27.34 7.42 -14.18
N ALA A 444 -27.11 7.73 -12.91
CA ALA A 444 -27.75 7.03 -11.81
C ALA A 444 -29.28 7.17 -11.79
N GLN A 445 -29.81 8.35 -12.13
CA GLN A 445 -31.25 8.58 -12.26
C GLN A 445 -31.87 7.70 -13.36
N ASN A 446 -31.16 7.48 -14.46
CA ASN A 446 -31.59 6.55 -15.49
C ASN A 446 -31.65 5.11 -14.95
N ALA A 447 -30.67 4.69 -14.14
CA ALA A 447 -30.69 3.35 -13.52
C ALA A 447 -31.80 3.18 -12.47
N THR A 448 -32.07 4.21 -11.67
CA THR A 448 -33.13 4.18 -10.65
C THR A 448 -34.51 4.05 -11.28
N SER A 449 -34.68 4.58 -12.49
CA SER A 449 -35.89 4.44 -13.30
C SER A 449 -36.10 3.01 -13.82
N VAL A 450 -35.08 2.14 -13.73
CA VAL A 450 -35.09 0.76 -14.22
C VAL A 450 -35.33 -0.26 -13.10
N ASP A 451 -34.80 -0.05 -11.89
CA ASP A 451 -34.78 -1.10 -10.84
C ASP A 451 -35.56 -0.79 -9.54
N GLY A 452 -36.17 0.39 -9.36
CA GLY A 452 -37.09 0.65 -8.25
C GLY A 452 -36.50 0.50 -6.82
N LEU A 453 -35.18 0.39 -6.67
CA LEU A 453 -34.52 0.34 -5.36
C LEU A 453 -34.64 1.70 -4.66
N VAL A 454 -35.34 1.72 -3.52
CA VAL A 454 -35.29 2.83 -2.58
C VAL A 454 -33.93 2.75 -1.86
N PRO A 455 -33.07 3.78 -1.90
CA PRO A 455 -31.82 3.77 -1.17
C PRO A 455 -32.07 3.63 0.32
N ASP A 456 -31.27 2.78 1.00
CA ASP A 456 -31.27 2.75 2.46
C ASP A 456 -30.95 4.15 3.01
N PRO A 457 -31.62 4.58 4.09
CA PRO A 457 -31.35 5.86 4.70
C PRO A 457 -29.89 5.92 5.18
N PRO A 458 -29.23 7.09 5.12
CA PRO A 458 -27.85 7.20 5.58
C PRO A 458 -27.75 6.86 7.08
N PHE A 459 -26.61 6.29 7.51
CA PHE A 459 -26.43 5.76 8.87
C PHE A 459 -26.73 6.75 10.00
N PHE A 460 -26.54 8.05 9.74
CA PHE A 460 -26.79 9.12 10.70
C PHE A 460 -28.25 9.60 10.72
N ALA A 461 -29.11 9.14 9.80
CA ALA A 461 -30.48 9.66 9.64
C ALA A 461 -31.31 9.55 10.92
N ALA A 462 -31.20 8.43 11.65
CA ALA A 462 -31.91 8.23 12.92
C ALA A 462 -31.44 9.16 14.05
N TYR A 463 -30.26 9.76 13.90
CA TYR A 463 -29.62 10.60 14.90
C TYR A 463 -29.58 12.06 14.49
N ARG A 464 -29.90 12.43 13.25
CA ARG A 464 -30.00 13.84 12.85
C ARG A 464 -31.20 14.49 13.52
N ARG A 465 -31.01 15.67 14.13
CA ARG A 465 -32.07 16.43 14.82
C ARG A 465 -31.97 17.92 14.50
N PRO A 466 -33.08 18.68 14.57
CA PRO A 466 -33.00 20.14 14.45
C PRO A 466 -32.30 20.76 15.66
N ALA A 467 -31.73 21.94 15.48
CA ALA A 467 -31.21 22.73 16.60
C ALA A 467 -32.35 23.20 17.53
N PRO A 468 -32.04 23.46 18.81
CA PRO A 468 -32.94 24.16 19.72
C PRO A 468 -33.38 25.52 19.18
N ALA A 469 -34.44 26.08 19.77
CA ALA A 469 -34.87 27.42 19.43
C ALA A 469 -33.75 28.45 19.66
N PRO A 470 -33.59 29.45 18.77
CA PRO A 470 -32.58 30.48 18.93
C PRO A 470 -32.75 31.25 20.24
N LEU A 471 -31.63 31.65 20.82
CA LEU A 471 -31.60 32.50 22.00
C LEU A 471 -31.92 33.95 21.62
N GLN A 472 -32.69 34.63 22.46
CA GLN A 472 -32.93 36.08 22.28
C GLN A 472 -31.80 36.93 22.85
N THR A 473 -31.16 36.47 23.94
CA THR A 473 -30.06 37.16 24.60
C THR A 473 -29.07 36.15 25.14
N ALA A 474 -27.78 36.41 24.92
CA ALA A 474 -26.67 35.68 25.53
C ALA A 474 -25.53 36.67 25.76
N GLY A 475 -24.74 36.46 26.83
CA GLY A 475 -23.57 37.31 27.10
C GLY A 475 -22.38 37.06 26.16
N ALA A 476 -22.40 35.97 25.40
CA ALA A 476 -21.32 35.57 24.49
C ALA A 476 -21.54 36.10 23.06
N PRO A 477 -20.46 36.34 22.30
CA PRO A 477 -20.55 36.84 20.92
C PRO A 477 -21.18 35.83 19.94
N ALA A 478 -21.04 34.53 20.22
CA ALA A 478 -21.71 33.45 19.50
C ALA A 478 -22.08 32.33 20.47
N VAL A 479 -23.06 31.50 20.11
CA VAL A 479 -23.49 30.32 20.88
C VAL A 479 -23.65 29.13 19.94
N VAL A 480 -23.07 27.99 20.30
CA VAL A 480 -23.33 26.73 19.58
C VAL A 480 -24.63 26.15 20.11
N LEU A 481 -25.69 26.24 19.33
CA LEU A 481 -27.01 25.71 19.69
C LEU A 481 -27.00 24.18 19.69
N LEU A 482 -26.35 23.58 18.69
CA LEU A 482 -26.29 22.14 18.48
C LEU A 482 -24.89 21.72 18.00
N GLN A 483 -24.35 20.65 18.58
CA GLN A 483 -23.19 19.94 18.06
C GLN A 483 -23.39 18.43 18.21
N ASP A 484 -23.71 17.77 17.10
CA ASP A 484 -23.93 16.34 17.04
C ASP A 484 -22.86 15.67 16.18
N LYS A 485 -22.34 14.55 16.67
CA LYS A 485 -21.33 13.75 15.97
C LYS A 485 -21.71 12.27 16.01
N VAL A 486 -21.78 11.62 14.86
CA VAL A 486 -22.19 10.21 14.73
C VAL A 486 -21.09 9.46 13.99
N ALA A 487 -20.44 8.53 14.68
CA ALA A 487 -19.44 7.64 14.13
C ALA A 487 -20.04 6.26 13.89
N ILE A 488 -19.64 5.57 12.83
CA ILE A 488 -19.96 4.15 12.60
C ILE A 488 -18.68 3.40 12.25
N SER A 489 -18.47 2.27 12.93
CA SER A 489 -17.53 1.23 12.51
C SER A 489 -18.30 0.10 11.84
N ARG A 490 -17.75 -0.41 10.74
CA ARG A 490 -18.31 -1.51 9.96
C ARG A 490 -17.42 -2.75 10.08
N PRO A 491 -17.97 -3.95 9.82
CA PRO A 491 -17.20 -5.21 9.89
C PRO A 491 -16.00 -5.27 8.92
N ASP A 492 -15.99 -4.46 7.86
CA ASP A 492 -14.89 -4.34 6.91
C ASP A 492 -13.75 -3.43 7.41
N GLY A 493 -13.84 -2.91 8.63
CA GLY A 493 -12.87 -1.99 9.22
C GLY A 493 -12.99 -0.56 8.71
N SER A 494 -13.93 -0.26 7.80
CA SER A 494 -14.21 1.11 7.39
C SER A 494 -14.93 1.87 8.49
N VAL A 495 -14.63 3.16 8.61
CA VAL A 495 -15.26 4.04 9.59
C VAL A 495 -15.78 5.29 8.91
N SER A 496 -17.01 5.67 9.24
CA SER A 496 -17.61 6.92 8.76
C SER A 496 -17.95 7.83 9.93
N LEU A 497 -17.90 9.13 9.69
CA LEU A 497 -18.16 10.15 10.67
C LEU A 497 -19.07 11.23 10.09
N TYR A 498 -20.20 11.47 10.73
CA TYR A 498 -21.10 12.58 10.47
C TYR A 498 -20.95 13.65 11.55
N MET A 499 -20.99 14.92 11.15
CA MET A 499 -20.98 16.08 12.04
C MET A 499 -22.13 17.01 11.64
N HIS A 500 -22.86 17.51 12.64
CA HIS A 500 -23.90 18.54 12.51
C HIS A 500 -23.68 19.61 13.56
N ARG A 501 -23.47 20.84 13.13
CA ARG A 501 -23.24 22.00 14.00
C ARG A 501 -24.18 23.13 13.61
N VAL A 502 -24.80 23.76 14.59
CA VAL A 502 -25.57 24.99 14.41
C VAL A 502 -25.06 26.05 15.36
N VAL A 503 -24.63 27.19 14.82
CA VAL A 503 -24.06 28.31 15.58
C VAL A 503 -24.94 29.53 15.38
N GLN A 504 -25.40 30.13 16.47
CA GLN A 504 -26.08 31.42 16.44
C GLN A 504 -25.05 32.54 16.68
N LEU A 505 -25.02 33.52 15.79
CA LEU A 505 -24.17 34.70 15.91
C LEU A 505 -24.95 35.76 16.69
N MET A 506 -24.48 36.18 17.87
CA MET A 506 -25.26 37.05 18.75
C MET A 506 -25.06 38.54 18.46
N ASN A 507 -23.88 38.92 17.96
CA ASN A 507 -23.50 40.30 17.70
C ASN A 507 -22.43 40.39 16.60
N ASP A 508 -21.99 41.61 16.28
CA ASP A 508 -20.96 41.86 15.26
C ASP A 508 -19.61 41.22 15.59
N GLU A 509 -19.26 41.11 16.87
CA GLU A 509 -18.06 40.39 17.31
C GLU A 509 -18.16 38.89 16.99
N GLY A 510 -19.35 38.29 17.17
CA GLY A 510 -19.65 36.92 16.77
C GLY A 510 -19.44 36.70 15.28
N ILE A 511 -19.90 37.64 14.45
CA ILE A 511 -19.68 37.58 13.00
C ILE A 511 -18.19 37.63 12.65
N GLN A 512 -17.42 38.52 13.28
CA GLN A 512 -16.00 38.69 13.00
C GLN A 512 -15.14 37.52 13.46
N THR A 513 -15.53 36.88 14.57
CA THR A 513 -14.79 35.77 15.18
C THR A 513 -15.26 34.40 14.68
N PHE A 514 -16.43 34.32 14.04
CA PHE A 514 -16.95 33.08 13.51
C PHE A 514 -16.02 32.48 12.47
N GLN A 515 -15.68 31.22 12.69
CA GLN A 515 -14.96 30.40 11.74
C GLN A 515 -15.85 29.21 11.34
N THR A 516 -16.03 29.05 10.03
CA THR A 516 -16.62 27.86 9.43
C THR A 516 -15.85 26.61 9.88
N LEU A 517 -16.54 25.49 10.02
CA LEU A 517 -15.91 24.23 10.39
C LEU A 517 -14.77 23.88 9.41
N PRO A 518 -13.54 23.61 9.89
CA PRO A 518 -12.49 23.08 9.04
C PRO A 518 -12.94 21.70 8.55
N LEU A 519 -13.16 21.56 7.24
CA LEU A 519 -13.55 20.29 6.65
C LEU A 519 -12.33 19.35 6.60
N PRO A 520 -12.40 18.15 7.19
CA PRO A 520 -11.35 17.15 7.03
C PRO A 520 -11.09 16.82 5.56
N GLU A 521 -9.89 16.35 5.24
CA GLU A 521 -9.59 15.85 3.90
C GLU A 521 -10.58 14.74 3.52
N GLY A 522 -11.14 14.82 2.31
CA GLY A 522 -12.15 13.87 1.83
C GLY A 522 -13.56 14.04 2.42
N ALA A 523 -13.80 15.01 3.30
CA ALA A 523 -15.13 15.28 3.84
C ALA A 523 -16.12 15.78 2.77
N GLN A 524 -17.34 15.27 2.84
CA GLN A 524 -18.47 15.68 2.02
C GLN A 524 -19.36 16.63 2.80
N LEU A 525 -19.39 17.90 2.38
CA LEU A 525 -20.34 18.89 2.88
C LEU A 525 -21.78 18.53 2.45
N LEU A 526 -22.66 18.35 3.42
CA LEU A 526 -24.08 18.02 3.24
C LEU A 526 -24.94 19.28 3.26
N THR A 527 -24.68 20.19 4.20
CA THR A 527 -25.36 21.46 4.33
C THR A 527 -24.37 22.50 4.85
N SER A 528 -24.45 23.71 4.31
CA SER A 528 -23.85 24.92 4.87
C SER A 528 -24.80 26.03 4.50
N ARG A 529 -25.48 26.66 5.46
CA ARG A 529 -26.46 27.72 5.18
C ARG A 529 -26.71 28.61 6.40
N ILE A 530 -27.27 29.77 6.14
CA ILE A 530 -27.88 30.64 7.16
C ILE A 530 -29.36 30.26 7.30
N VAL A 531 -29.85 30.03 8.51
CA VAL A 531 -31.19 29.46 8.81
C VAL A 531 -32.25 30.54 9.09
N ASN A 532 -31.88 31.82 9.22
CA ASN A 532 -32.84 32.93 9.38
C ASN A 532 -32.94 33.80 8.11
N GLY A 533 -34.17 33.98 7.60
CA GLY A 533 -34.54 34.95 6.55
C GLY A 533 -34.19 34.58 5.11
N ASP A 534 -34.98 33.71 4.47
CA ASP A 534 -35.25 33.60 3.01
C ASP A 534 -34.09 33.65 1.97
N ALA A 535 -32.82 33.58 2.37
CA ALA A 535 -31.70 33.79 1.46
C ALA A 535 -30.68 32.63 1.44
N SER A 536 -30.54 32.03 0.25
CA SER A 536 -29.44 31.15 -0.14
C SER A 536 -28.09 31.88 -0.03
N LEU A 537 -27.19 31.44 0.87
CA LEU A 537 -25.71 31.49 0.93
C LEU A 537 -24.89 32.68 0.33
N ALA A 538 -25.52 33.74 -0.19
CA ALA A 538 -24.88 34.87 -0.84
C ALA A 538 -24.99 36.17 -0.03
N SER A 539 -25.70 36.14 1.11
CA SER A 539 -25.81 37.26 2.05
C SER A 539 -24.70 37.16 3.10
N SER A 540 -24.08 38.29 3.45
CA SER A 540 -23.24 38.38 4.64
C SER A 540 -24.06 38.07 5.90
N PRO A 541 -23.54 37.30 6.86
CA PRO A 541 -24.23 36.99 8.11
C PRO A 541 -24.54 38.25 8.92
N GLN A 542 -25.67 38.23 9.64
CA GLN A 542 -26.16 39.29 10.51
C GLN A 542 -26.30 38.80 11.97
N PRO A 543 -26.30 39.72 12.96
CA PRO A 543 -26.60 39.35 14.34
C PRO A 543 -27.99 38.71 14.44
N GLY A 544 -28.06 37.58 15.12
CA GLY A 544 -29.24 36.71 15.21
C GLY A 544 -29.26 35.56 14.20
N ASP A 545 -28.39 35.58 13.18
CA ASP A 545 -28.32 34.50 12.20
C ASP A 545 -27.80 33.20 12.80
N GLU A 546 -28.42 32.12 12.35
CA GLU A 546 -28.01 30.75 12.65
C GLU A 546 -27.25 30.18 11.45
N ILE A 547 -26.02 29.71 11.66
CA ILE A 547 -25.23 29.04 10.64
C ILE A 547 -25.28 27.53 10.90
N GLU A 548 -25.90 26.80 9.98
CA GLU A 548 -26.00 25.34 10.01
C GLU A 548 -24.97 24.72 9.07
N GLU A 549 -24.13 23.85 9.62
CA GLU A 549 -23.07 23.12 8.93
C GLU A 549 -23.21 21.62 9.18
N GLU A 550 -23.24 20.83 8.10
CA GLU A 550 -23.28 19.39 8.14
C GLU A 550 -22.27 18.80 7.17
N TYR A 551 -21.51 17.80 7.61
CA TYR A 551 -20.64 17.03 6.72
C TYR A 551 -20.58 15.55 7.13
N VAL A 552 -20.15 14.73 6.18
CA VAL A 552 -19.78 13.33 6.41
C VAL A 552 -18.40 13.05 5.85
N VAL A 553 -17.55 12.36 6.60
CA VAL A 553 -16.23 11.87 6.13
C VAL A 553 -16.18 10.36 6.27
N ASN A 554 -15.48 9.71 5.34
CA ASN A 554 -15.33 8.25 5.30
C ASN A 554 -13.85 7.93 5.26
N TYR A 555 -13.40 7.09 6.19
CA TYR A 555 -12.05 6.57 6.26
C TYR A 555 -12.10 5.07 5.92
N ILE A 556 -11.31 4.66 4.93
CA ILE A 556 -11.39 3.32 4.32
C ILE A 556 -9.99 2.72 4.32
N GLY A 557 -9.82 1.51 4.85
CA GLY A 557 -8.55 0.76 4.75
C GLY A 557 -7.41 1.26 5.65
N ASP A 558 -7.57 2.39 6.31
CA ASP A 558 -6.48 3.03 7.07
C ASP A 558 -6.25 2.44 8.47
N GLY A 559 -6.99 1.43 8.91
CA GLY A 559 -6.91 0.91 10.28
C GLY A 559 -8.00 1.41 11.23
N GLY A 560 -9.20 1.68 10.69
CA GLY A 560 -10.39 1.94 11.50
C GLY A 560 -10.37 3.27 12.25
N MET A 561 -10.97 3.31 13.43
CA MET A 561 -11.04 4.53 14.24
C MET A 561 -9.67 4.89 14.85
N ALA A 562 -8.80 3.90 15.05
CA ALA A 562 -7.50 4.07 15.69
C ALA A 562 -6.50 4.85 14.82
N ALA A 563 -6.62 4.74 13.50
CA ALA A 563 -5.77 5.47 12.56
C ALA A 563 -6.14 6.96 12.40
N HIS A 564 -7.34 7.35 12.85
CA HIS A 564 -7.86 8.73 12.77
C HIS A 564 -8.34 9.21 14.15
N PRO A 565 -7.52 9.11 15.21
CA PRO A 565 -7.98 9.31 16.60
C PRO A 565 -8.50 10.72 16.85
N GLU A 566 -7.97 11.73 16.17
CA GLU A 566 -8.45 13.11 16.20
C GLU A 566 -9.86 13.24 15.59
N ALA A 567 -10.16 12.48 14.54
CA ALA A 567 -11.48 12.47 13.91
C ALA A 567 -12.53 11.84 14.83
N PHE A 568 -12.16 10.93 15.72
CA PHE A 568 -13.07 10.24 16.65
C PHE A 568 -12.99 10.75 18.10
N GLN A 569 -12.44 11.95 18.30
CA GLN A 569 -12.53 12.72 19.54
C GLN A 569 -13.77 13.64 19.51
N PHE A 570 -14.47 13.76 20.65
CA PHE A 570 -15.54 14.73 20.84
C PHE A 570 -15.38 15.48 22.17
N VAL A 571 -15.57 16.79 22.14
CA VAL A 571 -15.49 17.66 23.33
C VAL A 571 -16.88 18.22 23.59
N PHE A 572 -17.41 17.99 24.79
CA PHE A 572 -18.75 18.41 25.22
C PHE A 572 -18.81 19.86 25.70
N ASN A 573 -17.70 20.61 25.58
CA ASN A 573 -17.58 22.01 25.93
C ASN A 573 -16.71 22.72 24.87
N THR A 574 -16.91 24.01 24.67
CA THR A 574 -16.06 24.88 23.83
C THR A 574 -15.50 26.02 24.67
N PHE A 575 -14.23 26.38 24.47
CA PHE A 575 -13.60 27.47 25.24
C PHE A 575 -14.05 28.86 24.78
N ASP A 576 -14.43 28.97 23.51
CA ASP A 576 -14.64 30.27 22.85
C ASP A 576 -16.11 30.72 22.86
N CYS A 577 -17.05 29.79 23.03
CA CYS A 577 -18.48 30.08 23.07
C CYS A 577 -19.26 29.01 23.88
N PRO A 578 -20.43 29.34 24.45
CA PRO A 578 -21.30 28.35 25.09
C PRO A 578 -21.81 27.29 24.10
N LEU A 579 -21.93 26.03 24.55
CA LEU A 579 -22.46 24.90 23.78
C LEU A 579 -23.70 24.33 24.48
N LEU A 580 -24.88 24.58 23.93
CA LEU A 580 -26.17 24.22 24.54
C LEU A 580 -26.43 22.72 24.47
N ASP A 581 -26.60 22.18 23.27
CA ASP A 581 -26.87 20.75 23.08
C ASP A 581 -25.72 20.07 22.35
N ALA A 582 -25.20 19.02 22.97
CA ALA A 582 -24.09 18.24 22.44
C ALA A 582 -24.38 16.75 22.52
N ARG A 583 -24.12 16.01 21.44
CA ARG A 583 -24.27 14.55 21.42
C ARG A 583 -23.18 13.88 20.60
N PHE A 584 -22.65 12.80 21.15
CA PHE A 584 -21.76 11.89 20.45
C PHE A 584 -22.37 10.50 20.41
N VAL A 585 -22.41 9.90 19.22
CA VAL A 585 -22.97 8.56 18.98
C VAL A 585 -21.91 7.71 18.31
N VAL A 586 -21.66 6.50 18.84
CA VAL A 586 -20.79 5.50 18.24
C VAL A 586 -21.62 4.28 17.88
N LEU A 587 -21.67 3.96 16.59
CA LEU A 587 -22.34 2.80 16.03
C LEU A 587 -21.31 1.70 15.77
N SER A 588 -21.61 0.50 16.23
CA SER A 588 -20.78 -0.70 16.05
C SER A 588 -21.66 -1.91 15.76
N PRO A 589 -21.15 -2.98 15.13
CA PRO A 589 -21.89 -4.23 14.99
C PRO A 589 -22.33 -4.75 16.36
N SER A 590 -23.59 -5.16 16.50
CA SER A 590 -24.18 -5.57 17.79
C SER A 590 -23.52 -6.78 18.44
N VAL A 591 -22.83 -7.61 17.65
CA VAL A 591 -22.11 -8.81 18.08
C VAL A 591 -20.65 -8.56 18.45
N GLU A 592 -20.11 -7.39 18.14
CA GLU A 592 -18.72 -7.03 18.42
C GLU A 592 -18.63 -6.16 19.67
N THR A 593 -17.51 -6.30 20.38
CA THR A 593 -17.15 -5.32 21.41
C THR A 593 -16.85 -3.99 20.72
N PRO A 594 -17.50 -2.88 21.11
CA PRO A 594 -17.19 -1.58 20.55
C PRO A 594 -15.72 -1.25 20.78
N GLY A 595 -15.16 -0.38 19.94
CA GLY A 595 -13.90 0.30 20.26
C GLY A 595 -13.95 0.82 21.70
N TYR A 596 -12.83 0.69 22.42
CA TYR A 596 -12.74 1.17 23.79
C TYR A 596 -12.96 2.68 23.80
N VAL A 597 -13.80 3.16 24.70
CA VAL A 597 -14.08 4.58 24.81
C VAL A 597 -13.40 5.12 26.05
N ILE A 598 -12.46 6.04 25.86
CA ILE A 598 -11.80 6.76 26.92
C ILE A 598 -12.58 8.06 27.15
N ALA A 599 -13.11 8.21 28.36
CA ALA A 599 -13.75 9.42 28.82
C ALA A 599 -12.85 10.16 29.82
N SER A 600 -12.69 11.46 29.65
CA SER A 600 -11.92 12.33 30.55
C SER A 600 -12.69 13.59 30.90
N GLY A 601 -12.62 14.02 32.16
CA GLY A 601 -13.42 15.13 32.69
C GLY A 601 -14.83 14.71 33.10
N GLU A 602 -15.73 15.68 33.30
CA GLU A 602 -17.14 15.43 33.64
C GLU A 602 -17.98 15.11 32.40
N THR A 603 -17.68 13.98 31.76
CA THR A 603 -18.46 13.48 30.61
C THR A 603 -19.83 12.97 31.05
N PRO A 604 -20.90 13.21 30.28
CA PRO A 604 -22.22 12.64 30.58
C PRO A 604 -22.16 11.10 30.58
N ALA A 605 -23.07 10.45 31.31
CA ALA A 605 -23.15 8.99 31.32
C ALA A 605 -23.57 8.46 29.94
N SER A 606 -22.94 7.38 29.46
CA SER A 606 -23.37 6.75 28.20
C SER A 606 -24.66 5.96 28.37
N ARG A 607 -25.56 6.02 27.39
CA ARG A 607 -26.62 5.03 27.20
C ARG A 607 -26.34 4.16 25.97
N THR A 608 -26.90 2.95 25.94
CA THR A 608 -26.75 2.02 24.81
C THR A 608 -28.12 1.67 24.24
N GLU A 609 -28.23 1.72 22.91
CA GLU A 609 -29.43 1.35 22.15
C GLU A 609 -29.04 0.32 21.08
N PHE A 610 -29.97 -0.54 20.67
CA PHE A 610 -29.76 -1.54 19.62
C PHE A 610 -30.80 -1.36 18.53
N ARG A 611 -30.36 -1.24 17.28
CA ARG A 611 -31.23 -1.05 16.10
C ARG A 611 -30.54 -1.59 14.86
N ASP A 612 -31.28 -2.33 14.03
CA ASP A 612 -30.83 -2.83 12.71
C ASP A 612 -29.48 -3.57 12.75
N GLY A 613 -29.27 -4.39 13.78
CA GLY A 613 -28.03 -5.13 13.98
C GLY A 613 -26.84 -4.29 14.43
N LEU A 614 -27.03 -2.98 14.67
CA LEU A 614 -26.06 -2.07 15.24
C LEU A 614 -26.33 -1.83 16.73
N ARG A 615 -25.24 -1.68 17.48
CA ARG A 615 -25.21 -1.14 18.83
C ARG A 615 -24.80 0.33 18.75
N ALA A 616 -25.64 1.21 19.28
CA ALA A 616 -25.38 2.62 19.41
C ALA A 616 -25.03 2.97 20.86
N GLN A 617 -23.83 3.50 21.09
CA GLN A 617 -23.45 4.07 22.38
C GLN A 617 -23.52 5.59 22.29
N ILE A 618 -24.31 6.20 23.18
CA ILE A 618 -24.73 7.60 23.07
C ILE A 618 -24.35 8.35 24.33
N TRP A 619 -23.68 9.48 24.15
CA TRP A 619 -23.36 10.46 25.19
C TRP A 619 -24.02 11.78 24.83
N GLU A 620 -24.75 12.38 25.76
CA GLU A 620 -25.56 13.56 25.49
C GLU A 620 -25.52 14.50 26.68
N LYS A 621 -25.35 15.79 26.40
CA LYS A 621 -25.32 16.86 27.40
C LYS A 621 -26.11 18.05 26.88
N SER A 622 -26.98 18.57 27.73
CA SER A 622 -27.64 19.85 27.54
C SER A 622 -27.17 20.81 28.63
N THR A 623 -26.81 22.03 28.26
CA THR A 623 -26.32 23.07 29.19
C THR A 623 -27.15 24.34 29.08
N THR A 624 -27.04 25.22 30.07
CA THR A 624 -27.64 26.55 30.01
C THR A 624 -26.63 27.56 29.43
N PRO A 625 -27.12 28.63 28.76
CA PRO A 625 -26.28 29.58 28.00
C PRO A 625 -25.16 30.25 28.81
N ASP A 626 -25.33 30.39 30.12
CA ASP A 626 -24.41 31.14 31.00
C ASP A 626 -23.32 30.25 31.64
N THR A 627 -23.24 28.97 31.28
CA THR A 627 -22.31 28.03 31.92
C THR A 627 -20.94 28.12 31.25
N ILE A 628 -20.00 28.87 31.83
CA ILE A 628 -18.57 28.76 31.49
C ILE A 628 -18.00 27.56 32.25
N ILE A 629 -17.63 26.50 31.51
CA ILE A 629 -17.12 25.27 32.12
C ILE A 629 -15.60 25.28 32.09
N ALA A 630 -14.98 25.20 33.28
CA ALA A 630 -13.53 25.26 33.43
C ALA A 630 -12.80 23.99 32.95
N ASP A 631 -13.42 22.81 33.06
CA ASP A 631 -12.81 21.52 32.71
C ASP A 631 -13.49 20.91 31.47
N PRO A 632 -12.74 20.64 30.37
CA PRO A 632 -13.31 20.05 29.17
C PRO A 632 -13.70 18.58 29.41
N ALA A 633 -14.97 18.25 29.17
CA ALA A 633 -15.44 16.88 29.09
C ALA A 633 -15.15 16.31 27.69
N ILE A 634 -14.26 15.33 27.59
CA ILE A 634 -13.75 14.77 26.32
C ILE A 634 -14.03 13.28 26.26
N ILE A 635 -14.49 12.83 25.10
CA ILE A 635 -14.63 11.41 24.75
C ILE A 635 -13.72 11.11 23.56
N ARG A 636 -13.00 9.99 23.63
CA ARG A 636 -12.17 9.45 22.54
C ARG A 636 -12.50 7.98 22.33
N VAL A 637 -12.64 7.57 21.08
CA VAL A 637 -12.73 6.16 20.72
C VAL A 637 -11.34 5.66 20.33
N VAL A 638 -10.90 4.56 20.94
CA VAL A 638 -9.63 3.88 20.67
C VAL A 638 -9.91 2.41 20.39
N GLU A 639 -9.29 1.84 19.37
CA GLU A 639 -9.38 0.40 19.14
C GLU A 639 -8.41 -0.34 20.07
N ASN A 640 -8.77 -1.57 20.46
CA ASN A 640 -7.92 -2.39 21.31
C ASN A 640 -6.78 -2.97 20.49
N GLU A 641 -5.73 -2.20 20.26
CA GLU A 641 -4.67 -2.63 19.35
C GLU A 641 -3.86 -3.83 19.86
N ASN A 642 -3.96 -4.24 21.14
CA ASN A 642 -2.98 -5.20 21.69
C ASN A 642 -3.46 -6.26 22.69
N GLY A 643 -4.73 -6.33 23.09
CA GLY A 643 -5.14 -7.35 24.09
C GLY A 643 -4.48 -7.21 25.47
N TRP A 644 -3.71 -6.13 25.68
CA TRP A 644 -3.23 -5.70 26.99
C TRP A 644 -4.13 -4.57 27.47
N SER A 645 -4.98 -4.87 28.45
CA SER A 645 -5.67 -3.83 29.22
C SER A 645 -4.64 -3.05 30.03
N THR A 646 -4.19 -1.89 29.56
CA THR A 646 -3.56 -0.94 30.47
C THR A 646 -4.66 -0.38 31.39
N PRO A 647 -4.57 -0.55 32.73
CA PRO A 647 -5.60 -0.05 33.61
C PRO A 647 -5.69 1.49 33.54
N PRO A 648 -6.89 2.08 33.69
CA PRO A 648 -7.13 3.53 33.59
C PRO A 648 -6.21 4.40 34.46
N SER A 649 -5.63 3.82 35.52
CA SER A 649 -4.69 4.50 36.42
C SER A 649 -3.34 4.84 35.79
N VAL A 650 -2.92 4.14 34.73
CA VAL A 650 -1.59 4.34 34.09
C VAL A 650 -1.64 5.43 33.02
N GLU A 651 -2.75 5.58 32.28
CA GLU A 651 -2.94 6.67 31.32
C GLU A 651 -3.07 8.04 31.98
N ARG A 652 -3.64 8.10 33.21
CA ARG A 652 -3.78 9.36 33.97
C ARG A 652 -2.44 10.06 34.24
N LYS A 653 -1.33 9.31 34.25
CA LYS A 653 0.03 9.86 34.45
C LYS A 653 0.75 10.25 33.16
N ARG A 654 0.37 9.70 32.00
CA ARG A 654 1.09 9.94 30.73
C ARG A 654 0.61 11.19 29.98
N ASN A 655 -0.66 11.59 30.16
CA ASN A 655 -1.30 12.62 29.34
C ASN A 655 -1.28 14.06 29.90
N LEU A 656 -0.81 14.29 31.14
CA LEU A 656 -0.68 15.65 31.67
C LEU A 656 0.56 16.40 31.17
N LEU A 657 1.48 15.74 30.46
CA LEU A 657 2.76 16.34 30.07
C LEU A 657 2.85 16.77 28.59
N THR A 658 1.87 16.45 27.73
CA THR A 658 2.08 16.55 26.28
C THR A 658 1.09 17.38 25.48
N ILE A 659 0.01 17.95 26.08
CA ILE A 659 -1.07 18.56 25.27
C ILE A 659 -1.66 19.88 25.84
N HIS A 660 -0.88 20.70 26.55
CA HIS A 660 -1.26 22.11 26.74
C HIS A 660 -0.06 23.04 26.56
N PRO A 661 -0.08 23.99 25.60
CA PRO A 661 0.63 25.23 25.82
C PRO A 661 -0.08 25.91 27.00
N GLY A 662 0.65 26.22 28.06
CA GLY A 662 0.11 26.97 29.19
C GLY A 662 -0.53 28.29 28.75
N PRO A 663 -1.34 28.94 29.61
CA PRO A 663 -2.01 30.19 29.27
C PRO A 663 -0.98 31.20 28.76
N ARG A 664 -1.19 31.72 27.55
CA ARG A 664 -0.40 32.84 27.02
C ARG A 664 -0.59 34.01 27.98
N ASN A 665 0.51 34.50 28.54
CA ASN A 665 0.51 35.79 29.24
C ASN A 665 -0.02 36.83 28.26
N ARG A 666 -1.08 37.56 28.66
CA ARG A 666 -1.48 38.80 27.98
C ARG A 666 -0.33 39.77 28.18
N GLU A 667 0.39 40.09 27.10
CA GLU A 667 1.34 41.20 27.09
C GLU A 667 0.56 42.52 27.28
N ALA A 668 1.06 43.36 28.18
CA ALA A 668 0.55 44.67 28.54
C ALA A 668 1.15 45.76 27.64
#